data_AF-G8T8E2-F1
#
_entry.id   AF-G8T8E2-F1
#
_cell.length_a   1.000
_cell.length_b   1.000
_cell.length_c   1.000
_cell.angle_alpha   90.00
_cell.angle_beta   90.00
_cell.angle_gamma   90.00
#
_symmetry.space_group_name_H-M   'P 1'
#
loop_
_entity.id
_entity.type
_entity.pdbx_description
1 polymer ?
#
loop_
_entity_poly.entity_id
_entity_poly.type
_entity_poly.pdbx_seq_one_letter_code
_entity_poly.pdbx_strand_id
1 'polypeptide(L)'
;MKLVTMICCLLTMQAIAQTNGHVFNVLPALPSPGSTITVTYKNKGTVLEGSKHINGVLYSFSKFKWHADDLTLSWKDTAWTGTFKLPEGCAFITCVFQSDSLIDKGGKWPYSWLLSDAARRQLPGAYYAWGTLRSRSFRNNQPFQVDTAAYIEDEVTRMWLRYENRDHPESKPFIFKKALTLYKKTSTDSAVDNNIRKEVQAILGMPNTTEQTWIDAADVYATVLNDKAAADSIQQLILQKYPKGISARDKAILLLTREPDQLKKTKDFDQFIIDFPPAAFAEVETNISNLWYNKLFRTAVYTPIIKDSNYSNLFKYLPVVPTSELATFYHHMVEIPHDQKKMQLSTLLMLSDTLVKQIMGRPADGVYSPLQWKEVLIKQQTLTLFTHAQLLYESKQPQKAFAFASMINPANIYSYKKADFADLYVRLLIANGKKKEVIPYLLKAAHENALTTYALELLKKDYTAKNKTSDGFEAWVESLKSKDTVNASKEDLKKNLVNLPMANFELESAKGGLVNLNKLRGKIVIIDFWATWCGPCKAAMPGMQLAVNKYKADTNVVFYFIATQEFNPEYKSMINKFLAEKKYNFTVLYDGYNADSKHLDIAYARCAKDYHSSGIPMKLIIDQQGRLRWVNNGYKGSPSALADEISYIIETLQKEEKSVSKSHLPPPPAGGEVGGGPYFSTPVFFYNADSSIRFAGTLSQPLQQKATKAVVLVSGTGKQDRDGTMAGHKFFAVIADSLSRQDVAVLRIDDRGTGETTGKYEDATTEDFANDALLAVSYLKNRPDTKNLPVGLLGHSEGGAAIVIAAARSKDVQFIISLSGLATQGLDALLEQNRQLVAMANIPQYDKNRYNNINDRMFHLAYQYANDTSLETKLRGCYASWKEKDNKLVDSLQIKFDHFRFPIESYVRQATGKWYRYHIRFDPAGYISRLHIPILTIYGEKDVLLNAQKNAQNWQNSTTTAHNSHITIKIIPNLNHLLQHCTTCSTTEYAQIPETIAPIVLQEITSWLKNAER
;
A
#
# COMPACT_ATOMS: atom_id res chain seq x y z
N MET A 1 32.12 6.26 46.35
CA MET A 1 31.55 7.46 45.67
C MET A 1 30.15 7.26 45.09
N LYS A 2 29.82 6.14 44.40
CA LYS A 2 28.48 5.91 43.80
C LYS A 2 27.30 5.75 44.80
N LEU A 3 27.58 5.38 46.06
CA LEU A 3 26.56 5.22 47.11
C LEU A 3 26.16 6.55 47.78
N VAL A 4 27.11 7.49 47.87
CA VAL A 4 26.90 8.83 48.46
C VAL A 4 26.07 9.72 47.52
N THR A 5 26.18 9.51 46.20
CA THR A 5 25.29 10.15 45.21
C THR A 5 23.85 9.62 45.26
N MET A 6 23.63 8.40 45.79
CA MET A 6 22.31 7.77 45.86
C MET A 6 21.48 8.23 47.06
N ILE A 7 22.13 8.64 48.16
CA ILE A 7 21.48 9.12 49.39
C ILE A 7 21.13 10.62 49.30
N CYS A 8 21.91 11.43 48.56
CA CYS A 8 21.54 12.83 48.28
C CYS A 8 20.36 13.01 47.29
N CYS A 9 19.92 11.95 46.61
CA CYS A 9 18.80 12.01 45.66
C CYS A 9 17.41 11.94 46.32
N LEU A 10 17.27 11.52 47.58
CA LEU A 10 15.97 11.41 48.25
C LEU A 10 15.44 12.75 48.77
N LEU A 11 16.32 13.71 49.10
CA LEU A 11 15.96 15.06 49.56
C LEU A 11 15.80 16.10 48.43
N THR A 12 16.00 15.70 47.17
CA THR A 12 15.94 16.58 45.99
C THR A 12 14.94 16.13 44.91
N MET A 13 14.09 15.12 45.19
CA MET A 13 13.17 14.55 44.18
C MET A 13 12.10 15.52 43.67
N GLN A 14 11.68 16.51 44.48
CA GLN A 14 10.83 17.62 44.00
C GLN A 14 11.64 18.57 43.08
N ALA A 15 12.90 18.87 43.40
CA ALA A 15 13.71 19.84 42.67
C ALA A 15 14.03 19.44 41.22
N ILE A 16 14.09 18.14 40.91
CA ILE A 16 14.47 17.64 39.56
C ILE A 16 13.27 17.62 38.59
N ALA A 17 12.03 17.42 39.08
CA ALA A 17 10.82 17.62 38.27
C ALA A 17 10.42 19.12 38.19
N GLN A 18 10.92 19.95 39.10
CA GLN A 18 10.62 21.39 39.22
C GLN A 18 11.70 22.31 38.62
N THR A 19 12.67 21.79 37.86
CA THR A 19 13.77 22.61 37.28
C THR A 19 13.29 23.69 36.31
N ASN A 20 12.03 23.64 35.87
CA ASN A 20 11.39 24.65 35.03
C ASN A 20 10.54 25.67 35.82
N GLY A 21 10.70 25.82 37.14
CA GLY A 21 9.88 26.71 37.98
C GLY A 21 9.81 28.18 37.52
N HIS A 22 10.71 28.62 36.64
CA HIS A 22 10.64 29.93 35.98
C HIS A 22 9.64 30.00 34.81
N VAL A 23 9.41 28.89 34.10
CA VAL A 23 8.58 28.75 32.89
C VAL A 23 7.22 28.11 33.20
N PHE A 24 7.17 27.07 34.04
CA PHE A 24 5.95 26.33 34.36
C PHE A 24 5.80 26.14 35.87
N ASN A 25 4.60 26.39 36.40
CA ASN A 25 4.30 26.25 37.83
C ASN A 25 2.87 25.74 38.09
N VAL A 26 2.69 25.04 39.22
CA VAL A 26 1.40 24.51 39.68
C VAL A 26 1.14 24.95 41.13
N LEU A 27 -0.05 25.48 41.40
CA LEU A 27 -0.50 25.87 42.74
C LEU A 27 -1.80 25.15 43.13
N PRO A 28 -1.97 24.70 44.39
CA PRO A 28 -0.97 24.74 45.46
C PRO A 28 0.23 23.83 45.16
N ALA A 29 1.39 24.09 45.77
CA ALA A 29 2.63 23.33 45.53
C ALA A 29 2.53 21.83 45.89
N LEU A 30 1.57 21.45 46.73
CA LEU A 30 1.19 20.08 47.02
C LEU A 30 -0.27 19.86 46.57
N PRO A 31 -0.51 19.66 45.27
CA PRO A 31 -1.85 19.44 44.75
C PRO A 31 -2.37 18.08 45.19
N SER A 32 -3.63 18.02 45.62
CA SER A 32 -4.29 16.78 46.05
C SER A 32 -5.29 16.30 44.98
N PRO A 33 -5.51 14.99 44.82
CA PRO A 33 -6.59 14.47 43.97
C PRO A 33 -7.94 15.11 44.33
N GLY A 34 -8.79 15.37 43.34
CA GLY A 34 -10.10 16.04 43.55
C GLY A 34 -10.04 17.57 43.75
N SER A 35 -8.87 18.14 44.04
CA SER A 35 -8.68 19.58 44.26
C SER A 35 -8.52 20.37 42.96
N THR A 36 -8.82 21.67 43.01
CA THR A 36 -8.55 22.60 41.91
C THR A 36 -7.12 23.12 42.00
N ILE A 37 -6.38 22.99 40.89
CA ILE A 37 -5.05 23.56 40.73
C ILE A 37 -5.08 24.79 39.82
N THR A 38 -4.10 25.67 40.00
CA THR A 38 -3.77 26.74 39.07
C THR A 38 -2.46 26.38 38.36
N VAL A 39 -2.48 26.41 37.04
CA VAL A 39 -1.32 26.19 36.18
C VAL A 39 -0.88 27.53 35.61
N THR A 40 0.42 27.81 35.67
CA THR A 40 1.04 29.02 35.12
C THR A 40 2.13 28.65 34.11
N TYR A 41 2.14 29.30 32.95
CA TYR A 41 3.08 29.08 31.86
C TYR A 41 3.62 30.40 31.29
N LYS A 42 4.94 30.58 31.29
CA LYS A 42 5.63 31.74 30.70
C LYS A 42 6.24 31.33 29.37
N ASN A 43 5.75 31.89 28.28
CA ASN A 43 6.19 31.55 26.93
C ASN A 43 7.50 32.25 26.50
N LYS A 44 8.03 33.19 27.28
CA LYS A 44 9.30 33.86 26.98
C LYS A 44 10.46 32.85 27.03
N GLY A 45 11.29 32.80 25.98
CA GLY A 45 12.38 31.84 25.84
C GLY A 45 11.94 30.44 25.40
N THR A 46 10.67 30.27 25.01
CA THR A 46 10.13 29.01 24.48
C THR A 46 9.87 29.13 22.98
N VAL A 47 9.52 28.02 22.32
CA VAL A 47 9.08 28.04 20.92
C VAL A 47 7.78 28.84 20.70
N LEU A 48 7.06 29.20 21.76
CA LEU A 48 5.82 29.98 21.72
C LEU A 48 6.02 31.46 22.10
N GLU A 49 7.26 31.95 22.12
CA GLU A 49 7.52 33.37 22.38
C GLU A 49 6.85 34.26 21.30
N GLY A 50 6.12 35.28 21.74
CA GLY A 50 5.39 36.20 20.86
C GLY A 50 4.01 35.70 20.38
N SER A 51 3.61 34.47 20.70
CA SER A 51 2.27 33.95 20.40
C SER A 51 1.16 34.77 21.07
N LYS A 52 0.17 35.19 20.28
CA LYS A 52 -0.99 35.99 20.76
C LYS A 52 -2.06 35.15 21.46
N HIS A 53 -2.12 33.86 21.16
CA HIS A 53 -3.07 32.91 21.74
C HIS A 53 -2.33 31.61 22.06
N ILE A 54 -2.48 31.09 23.27
CA ILE A 54 -1.90 29.81 23.68
C ILE A 54 -3.00 28.95 24.30
N ASN A 55 -3.14 27.74 23.76
CA ASN A 55 -3.99 26.70 24.34
C ASN A 55 -3.11 25.69 25.08
N GLY A 56 -3.61 25.19 26.21
CA GLY A 56 -2.97 24.10 26.95
C GLY A 56 -3.76 22.80 26.82
N VAL A 57 -3.05 21.68 26.88
CA VAL A 57 -3.64 20.36 27.12
C VAL A 57 -3.01 19.81 28.38
N LEU A 58 -3.83 19.43 29.35
CA LEU A 58 -3.41 18.79 30.58
C LEU A 58 -3.69 17.29 30.47
N TYR A 59 -2.61 16.50 30.54
CA TYR A 59 -2.70 15.06 30.66
C TYR A 59 -2.60 14.68 32.13
N SER A 60 -3.61 14.02 32.66
CA SER A 60 -3.61 13.47 34.01
C SER A 60 -3.48 11.95 33.97
N PHE A 61 -2.75 11.40 34.93
CA PHE A 61 -2.65 9.96 35.13
C PHE A 61 -3.38 9.61 36.41
N SER A 62 -4.53 8.93 36.28
CA SER A 62 -5.37 8.53 37.40
C SER A 62 -5.73 7.06 37.28
N LYS A 63 -5.67 6.32 38.40
CA LYS A 63 -6.02 4.89 38.45
C LYS A 63 -5.37 4.06 37.34
N PHE A 64 -4.09 4.32 37.08
CA PHE A 64 -3.28 3.69 36.03
C PHE A 64 -3.71 3.95 34.57
N LYS A 65 -4.51 4.99 34.33
CA LYS A 65 -4.97 5.41 33.01
C LYS A 65 -4.63 6.87 32.75
N TRP A 66 -4.35 7.18 31.48
CA TRP A 66 -4.15 8.55 31.04
C TRP A 66 -5.49 9.16 30.62
N HIS A 67 -5.69 10.42 31.01
CA HIS A 67 -6.79 11.27 30.59
C HIS A 67 -6.21 12.56 30.02
N ALA A 68 -6.88 13.16 29.04
CA ALA A 68 -6.48 14.43 28.46
C ALA A 68 -7.66 15.40 28.50
N ASP A 69 -7.38 16.62 28.94
CA ASP A 69 -8.37 17.66 29.09
C ASP A 69 -7.84 18.99 28.55
N ASP A 70 -8.76 19.81 28.04
CA ASP A 70 -8.42 21.16 27.58
C ASP A 70 -8.12 22.05 28.78
N LEU A 71 -6.97 22.73 28.74
CA LEU A 71 -6.58 23.72 29.72
C LEU A 71 -6.75 25.11 29.11
N THR A 72 -7.86 25.77 29.45
CA THR A 72 -8.13 27.15 29.06
C THR A 72 -7.20 28.10 29.80
N LEU A 73 -6.45 28.91 29.03
CA LEU A 73 -5.47 29.85 29.55
C LEU A 73 -5.89 31.29 29.28
N SER A 74 -5.60 32.15 30.25
CA SER A 74 -5.75 33.61 30.14
C SER A 74 -4.42 34.28 30.44
N TRP A 75 -4.08 35.33 29.69
CA TRP A 75 -2.88 36.11 29.98
C TRP A 75 -3.09 36.92 31.26
N LYS A 76 -2.18 36.78 32.23
CA LYS A 76 -2.14 37.55 33.48
C LYS A 76 -0.72 38.06 33.72
N ASP A 77 -0.54 39.37 33.61
CA ASP A 77 0.72 40.09 33.77
C ASP A 77 1.86 39.59 32.87
N THR A 78 2.57 38.55 33.31
CA THR A 78 3.78 37.99 32.67
C THR A 78 3.65 36.51 32.29
N ALA A 79 2.47 35.90 32.50
CA ALA A 79 2.26 34.48 32.28
C ALA A 79 0.84 34.12 31.84
N TRP A 80 0.72 33.04 31.09
CA TRP A 80 -0.55 32.38 30.82
C TRP A 80 -0.98 31.56 32.03
N THR A 81 -2.21 31.77 32.49
CA THR A 81 -2.74 31.12 33.70
C THR A 81 -4.09 30.45 33.43
N GLY A 82 -4.27 29.23 33.92
CA GLY A 82 -5.51 28.47 33.86
C GLY A 82 -5.75 27.68 35.15
N THR A 83 -6.99 27.27 35.39
CA THR A 83 -7.37 26.44 36.54
C THR A 83 -7.95 25.11 36.08
N PHE A 84 -7.67 24.04 36.81
CA PHE A 84 -8.12 22.69 36.46
C PHE A 84 -8.48 21.89 37.71
N LYS A 85 -9.61 21.16 37.71
CA LYS A 85 -9.98 20.27 38.81
C LYS A 85 -9.40 18.88 38.55
N LEU A 86 -8.49 18.43 39.40
CA LEU A 86 -7.86 17.13 39.25
C LEU A 86 -8.86 15.99 39.47
N PRO A 87 -8.80 14.90 38.67
CA PRO A 87 -9.65 13.75 38.90
C PRO A 87 -9.31 13.07 40.23
N GLU A 88 -10.30 12.37 40.80
CA GLU A 88 -10.06 11.48 41.94
C GLU A 88 -9.01 10.42 41.58
N GLY A 89 -8.08 10.13 42.51
CA GLY A 89 -6.99 9.17 42.28
C GLY A 89 -5.90 9.62 41.30
N CYS A 90 -5.84 10.92 40.95
CA CYS A 90 -4.76 11.48 40.14
C CYS A 90 -3.41 11.36 40.84
N ALA A 91 -2.42 10.77 40.19
CA ALA A 91 -1.07 10.58 40.74
C ALA A 91 -0.01 11.40 40.00
N PHE A 92 -0.31 11.86 38.78
CA PHE A 92 0.64 12.60 37.95
C PHE A 92 -0.09 13.48 36.95
N ILE A 93 0.49 14.64 36.63
CA ILE A 93 0.04 15.48 35.51
C ILE A 93 1.20 15.87 34.62
N THR A 94 0.92 16.15 33.35
CA THR A 94 1.84 16.84 32.45
C THR A 94 1.08 17.71 31.46
N CYS A 95 1.64 18.87 31.13
CA CYS A 95 1.03 19.83 30.23
C CYS A 95 1.79 19.94 28.91
N VAL A 96 1.05 20.23 27.84
CA VAL A 96 1.58 20.63 26.54
C VAL A 96 0.91 21.94 26.16
N PHE A 97 1.70 22.89 25.64
CA PHE A 97 1.19 24.20 25.22
C PHE A 97 1.34 24.33 23.72
N GLN A 98 0.36 24.93 23.06
CA GLN A 98 0.37 25.08 21.61
C GLN A 98 -0.21 26.42 21.15
N SER A 99 0.33 26.90 20.04
CA SER A 99 -0.14 28.09 19.33
C SER A 99 0.07 27.84 17.84
N ASP A 100 -1.01 27.97 17.05
CA ASP A 100 -1.01 27.67 15.62
C ASP A 100 -0.45 26.25 15.34
N SER A 101 0.71 26.15 14.68
CA SER A 101 1.40 24.89 14.38
C SER A 101 2.54 24.56 15.33
N LEU A 102 2.84 25.45 16.27
CA LEU A 102 3.95 25.30 17.21
C LEU A 102 3.44 24.62 18.48
N ILE A 103 4.21 23.66 18.98
CA ILE A 103 3.90 22.87 20.17
C ILE A 103 5.12 22.89 21.08
N ASP A 104 4.95 23.38 22.30
CA ASP A 104 5.93 23.30 23.37
C ASP A 104 5.60 22.16 24.34
N LYS A 105 6.55 21.24 24.50
CA LYS A 105 6.45 20.06 25.36
C LYS A 105 7.41 20.11 26.55
N GLY A 106 8.20 21.18 26.70
CA GLY A 106 9.15 21.36 27.80
C GLY A 106 10.58 20.86 27.54
N GLY A 107 10.89 20.35 26.34
CA GLY A 107 12.24 19.93 26.00
C GLY A 107 12.71 18.73 26.83
N LYS A 108 13.91 18.84 27.42
CA LYS A 108 14.50 17.79 28.29
C LYS A 108 13.67 17.53 29.56
N TRP A 109 12.95 18.54 30.04
CA TRP A 109 12.16 18.47 31.27
C TRP A 109 10.70 18.78 30.94
N PRO A 110 9.89 17.75 30.64
CA PRO A 110 8.47 17.94 30.34
C PRO A 110 7.77 18.72 31.46
N TYR A 111 6.75 19.49 31.11
CA TYR A 111 5.97 20.29 32.07
C TYR A 111 5.09 19.39 32.94
N SER A 112 5.72 18.65 33.84
CA SER A 112 5.13 17.56 34.60
C SER A 112 5.15 17.81 36.09
N TRP A 113 4.22 17.18 36.81
CA TRP A 113 4.15 17.22 38.27
C TRP A 113 3.75 15.85 38.82
N LEU A 114 4.54 15.33 39.76
CA LEU A 114 4.20 14.11 40.50
C LEU A 114 3.42 14.52 41.75
N LEU A 115 2.26 13.91 41.97
CA LEU A 115 1.43 14.20 43.12
C LEU A 115 1.89 13.40 44.33
N SER A 116 1.87 14.03 45.49
CA SER A 116 2.30 13.45 46.76
C SER A 116 1.22 13.59 47.83
N ASP A 117 1.25 12.69 48.82
CA ASP A 117 0.46 12.82 50.03
C ASP A 117 0.98 13.96 50.94
N ALA A 118 0.27 14.21 52.05
CA ALA A 118 0.65 15.24 53.02
C ALA A 118 2.05 15.01 53.66
N ALA A 119 2.54 13.77 53.65
CA ALA A 119 3.88 13.39 54.12
C ALA A 119 4.94 13.48 52.99
N ARG A 120 4.58 14.03 51.82
CA ARG A 120 5.43 14.14 50.62
C ARG A 120 5.87 12.80 50.03
N ARG A 121 5.15 11.71 50.30
CA ARG A 121 5.33 10.44 49.59
C ARG A 121 4.53 10.51 48.29
N GLN A 122 5.11 10.07 47.19
CA GLN A 122 4.40 10.06 45.91
C GLN A 122 3.18 9.15 45.97
N LEU A 123 2.14 9.47 45.20
CA LEU A 123 0.91 8.68 45.16
C LEU A 123 1.06 7.44 44.25
N PRO A 124 0.25 6.37 44.46
CA PRO A 124 0.28 5.19 43.61
C PRO A 124 0.09 5.53 42.12
N GLY A 125 1.03 5.11 41.28
CA GLY A 125 1.10 5.36 39.86
C GLY A 125 1.97 6.54 39.45
N ALA A 126 2.41 7.40 40.39
CA ALA A 126 3.19 8.59 40.08
C ALA A 126 4.57 8.26 39.50
N TYR A 127 5.28 7.30 40.10
CA TYR A 127 6.59 6.86 39.60
C TYR A 127 6.44 6.10 38.27
N TYR A 128 5.40 5.27 38.15
CA TYR A 128 5.08 4.58 36.91
C TYR A 128 4.83 5.56 35.74
N ALA A 129 3.97 6.56 35.94
CA ALA A 129 3.68 7.56 34.92
C ALA A 129 4.95 8.33 34.51
N TRP A 130 5.70 8.84 35.50
CA TRP A 130 6.91 9.60 35.26
C TRP A 130 8.01 8.81 34.56
N GLY A 131 8.20 7.54 34.94
CA GLY A 131 9.19 6.65 34.35
C GLY A 131 8.81 6.24 32.93
N THR A 132 7.55 5.88 32.70
CA THR A 132 7.12 5.35 31.40
C THR A 132 6.85 6.42 30.35
N LEU A 133 6.42 7.64 30.74
CA LEU A 133 6.27 8.79 29.83
C LEU A 133 7.58 9.11 29.08
N ARG A 134 8.72 8.92 29.75
CA ARG A 134 10.06 9.20 29.23
C ARG A 134 10.81 7.94 28.77
N SER A 135 10.16 6.79 28.74
CA SER A 135 10.80 5.53 28.34
C SER A 135 10.81 5.38 26.82
N ARG A 136 11.98 5.11 26.23
CA ARG A 136 12.09 4.78 24.81
C ARG A 136 11.33 3.50 24.47
N SER A 137 11.45 2.48 25.33
CA SER A 137 10.81 1.17 25.16
C SER A 137 9.29 1.23 25.18
N PHE A 138 8.68 2.25 25.80
CA PHE A 138 7.22 2.37 25.93
C PHE A 138 6.63 3.59 25.21
N ARG A 139 7.39 4.25 24.33
CA ARG A 139 6.97 5.51 23.68
C ARG A 139 5.65 5.43 22.88
N ASN A 140 5.31 4.25 22.35
CA ASN A 140 4.08 4.03 21.59
C ASN A 140 2.85 3.77 22.49
N ASN A 141 3.05 3.63 23.80
CA ASN A 141 1.99 3.39 24.78
C ASN A 141 1.70 4.62 25.66
N GLN A 142 2.11 5.82 25.21
CA GLN A 142 1.95 7.07 25.95
C GLN A 142 1.02 8.02 25.21
N PRO A 143 0.30 8.92 25.93
CA PRO A 143 -0.71 9.80 25.34
C PRO A 143 -0.11 10.78 24.33
N PHE A 144 1.15 11.16 24.52
CA PHE A 144 1.93 11.92 23.55
C PHE A 144 3.42 11.56 23.69
N GLN A 145 4.18 11.86 22.64
CA GLN A 145 5.63 11.72 22.67
C GLN A 145 6.26 13.01 23.20
N VAL A 146 6.97 12.89 24.32
CA VAL A 146 7.87 13.92 24.84
C VAL A 146 9.01 14.20 23.85
N ASP A 147 9.72 15.30 24.04
CA ASP A 147 10.89 15.59 23.21
C ASP A 147 11.98 14.55 23.41
N THR A 148 12.76 14.29 22.35
CA THR A 148 13.79 13.25 22.35
C THR A 148 14.83 13.45 23.46
N ALA A 149 15.07 14.69 23.85
CA ALA A 149 15.97 15.06 24.94
C ALA A 149 15.47 14.61 26.33
N ALA A 150 14.17 14.35 26.51
CA ALA A 150 13.59 13.88 27.77
C ALA A 150 13.68 12.36 27.96
N TYR A 151 14.05 11.60 26.92
CA TYR A 151 14.11 10.15 27.01
C TYR A 151 15.18 9.68 27.99
N ILE A 152 14.83 8.63 28.75
CA ILE A 152 15.72 7.96 29.72
C ILE A 152 16.02 6.53 29.26
N GLU A 153 17.16 6.01 29.75
CA GLU A 153 17.58 4.62 29.51
C GLU A 153 16.68 3.61 30.23
N ASP A 154 16.64 2.37 29.74
CA ASP A 154 15.76 1.33 30.24
C ASP A 154 16.05 0.95 31.71
N GLU A 155 17.31 1.01 32.15
CA GLU A 155 17.70 0.80 33.54
C GLU A 155 17.10 1.88 34.45
N VAL A 156 17.02 3.12 33.96
CA VAL A 156 16.41 4.24 34.68
C VAL A 156 14.89 4.10 34.70
N THR A 157 14.26 3.69 33.59
CA THR A 157 12.82 3.35 33.61
C THR A 157 12.54 2.22 34.59
N ARG A 158 13.34 1.16 34.59
CA ARG A 158 13.21 0.04 35.53
C ARG A 158 13.39 0.48 36.98
N MET A 159 14.30 1.42 37.26
CA MET A 159 14.44 2.01 38.59
C MET A 159 13.13 2.64 39.07
N TRP A 160 12.46 3.45 38.24
CA TRP A 160 11.16 4.05 38.58
C TRP A 160 10.08 3.00 38.84
N LEU A 161 10.02 1.95 38.02
CA LEU A 161 9.07 0.84 38.23
C LEU A 161 9.36 0.06 39.52
N ARG A 162 10.63 -0.05 39.92
CA ARG A 162 11.00 -0.65 41.21
C ARG A 162 10.61 0.24 42.39
N TYR A 163 10.71 1.56 42.28
CA TYR A 163 10.23 2.47 43.32
C TYR A 163 8.72 2.39 43.47
N GLU A 164 7.98 2.35 42.35
CA GLU A 164 6.54 2.10 42.37
C GLU A 164 6.22 0.78 43.12
N ASN A 165 6.86 -0.33 42.75
CA ASN A 165 6.61 -1.63 43.41
C ASN A 165 7.02 -1.67 44.89
N ARG A 166 8.02 -0.88 45.30
CA ARG A 166 8.52 -0.85 46.68
C ARG A 166 7.59 -0.01 47.57
N ASP A 167 7.21 1.17 47.09
CA ASP A 167 6.45 2.15 47.86
C ASP A 167 4.93 1.90 47.76
N HIS A 168 4.49 1.27 46.67
CA HIS A 168 3.10 0.96 46.34
C HIS A 168 2.97 -0.49 45.82
N PRO A 169 3.14 -1.52 46.67
CA PRO A 169 2.98 -2.92 46.25
C PRO A 169 1.60 -3.23 45.66
N GLU A 170 0.57 -2.46 46.02
CA GLU A 170 -0.78 -2.49 45.43
C GLU A 170 -0.81 -2.12 43.93
N SER A 171 0.21 -1.41 43.42
CA SER A 171 0.34 -1.06 42.00
C SER A 171 0.72 -2.25 41.12
N LYS A 172 1.27 -3.33 41.71
CA LYS A 172 1.85 -4.46 40.96
C LYS A 172 0.93 -5.04 39.88
N PRO A 173 -0.36 -5.34 40.13
CA PRO A 173 -1.25 -5.91 39.10
C PRO A 173 -1.40 -5.04 37.85
N PHE A 174 -1.18 -3.72 37.97
CA PHE A 174 -1.35 -2.76 36.87
C PHE A 174 -0.06 -2.49 36.09
N ILE A 175 1.11 -2.75 36.68
CA ILE A 175 2.40 -2.33 36.11
C ILE A 175 3.36 -3.47 35.78
N PHE A 176 3.09 -4.69 36.29
CA PHE A 176 4.07 -5.78 36.27
C PHE A 176 4.49 -6.19 34.86
N LYS A 177 3.60 -6.17 33.87
CA LYS A 177 3.96 -6.51 32.48
C LYS A 177 5.13 -5.69 31.97
N LYS A 178 5.05 -4.36 32.10
CA LYS A 178 6.13 -3.45 31.72
C LYS A 178 7.36 -3.62 32.61
N ALA A 179 7.16 -3.80 33.92
CA ALA A 179 8.25 -4.00 34.87
C ALA A 179 9.06 -5.27 34.60
N LEU A 180 8.39 -6.40 34.31
CA LEU A 180 9.00 -7.69 34.02
C LEU A 180 9.60 -7.73 32.62
N THR A 181 9.01 -7.04 31.64
CA THR A 181 9.62 -6.85 30.32
C THR A 181 10.98 -6.16 30.44
N LEU A 182 11.05 -5.04 31.18
CA LEU A 182 12.34 -4.37 31.42
C LEU A 182 13.26 -5.17 32.33
N TYR A 183 12.73 -5.94 33.29
CA TYR A 183 13.55 -6.82 34.11
C TYR A 183 14.24 -7.88 33.25
N LYS A 184 13.50 -8.56 32.37
CA LYS A 184 14.06 -9.53 31.42
C LYS A 184 15.10 -8.88 30.50
N LYS A 185 14.81 -7.66 30.01
CA LYS A 185 15.69 -6.94 29.08
C LYS A 185 17.01 -6.48 29.71
N THR A 186 16.99 -6.03 30.97
CA THR A 186 18.14 -5.37 31.63
C THR A 186 18.86 -6.23 32.67
N SER A 187 18.33 -7.41 33.01
CA SER A 187 18.94 -8.31 34.00
C SER A 187 20.00 -9.21 33.37
N THR A 188 21.10 -9.40 34.09
CA THR A 188 22.12 -10.43 33.81
C THR A 188 21.97 -11.66 34.70
N ASP A 189 20.95 -11.70 35.58
CA ASP A 189 20.69 -12.81 36.49
C ASP A 189 20.21 -14.06 35.73
N SER A 190 20.95 -15.16 35.86
CA SER A 190 20.57 -16.47 35.31
C SER A 190 19.22 -17.00 35.84
N ALA A 191 18.78 -16.56 37.02
CA ALA A 191 17.50 -16.93 37.62
C ALA A 191 16.34 -16.01 37.20
N VAL A 192 16.56 -15.05 36.29
CA VAL A 192 15.56 -14.05 35.91
C VAL A 192 14.22 -14.66 35.48
N ASP A 193 14.23 -15.75 34.70
CA ASP A 193 13.00 -16.39 34.23
C ASP A 193 12.23 -17.05 35.36
N ASN A 194 12.93 -17.72 36.28
CA ASN A 194 12.32 -18.31 37.47
C ASN A 194 11.75 -17.22 38.40
N ASN A 195 12.44 -16.09 38.52
CA ASN A 195 11.97 -14.94 39.31
C ASN A 195 10.73 -14.29 38.67
N ILE A 196 10.71 -14.14 37.35
CA ILE A 196 9.53 -13.65 36.61
C ILE A 196 8.34 -14.60 36.82
N ARG A 197 8.54 -15.92 36.69
CA ARG A 197 7.48 -16.91 36.91
C ARG A 197 6.90 -16.81 38.31
N LYS A 198 7.75 -16.75 39.34
CA LYS A 198 7.33 -16.59 40.74
C LYS A 198 6.56 -15.29 40.96
N GLU A 199 7.03 -14.18 40.38
CA GLU A 199 6.35 -12.88 40.51
C GLU A 199 4.97 -12.90 39.83
N VAL A 200 4.86 -13.47 38.63
CA VAL A 200 3.56 -13.60 37.94
C VAL A 200 2.60 -14.48 38.76
N GLN A 201 3.07 -15.60 39.31
CA GLN A 201 2.25 -16.46 40.18
C GLN A 201 1.80 -15.73 41.46
N ALA A 202 2.70 -14.97 42.09
CA ALA A 202 2.37 -14.17 43.26
C ALA A 202 1.31 -13.11 42.95
N ILE A 203 1.42 -12.43 41.80
CA ILE A 203 0.44 -11.43 41.34
C ILE A 203 -0.92 -12.07 41.07
N LEU A 204 -0.96 -13.21 40.38
CA LEU A 204 -2.21 -13.94 40.14
C LEU A 204 -2.87 -14.44 41.44
N GLY A 205 -2.10 -14.61 42.51
CA GLY A 205 -2.59 -14.93 43.85
C GLY A 205 -3.04 -13.74 44.70
N MET A 206 -2.87 -12.49 44.22
CA MET A 206 -3.32 -11.29 44.96
C MET A 206 -4.86 -11.21 44.99
N PRO A 207 -5.46 -10.65 46.04
CA PRO A 207 -6.90 -10.39 46.05
C PRO A 207 -7.27 -9.37 44.96
N ASN A 208 -8.47 -9.49 44.40
CA ASN A 208 -9.07 -8.53 43.46
C ASN A 208 -8.34 -8.34 42.10
N THR A 209 -7.59 -9.33 41.60
CA THR A 209 -7.03 -9.27 40.22
C THR A 209 -8.14 -9.12 39.17
N THR A 210 -7.94 -8.23 38.19
CA THR A 210 -8.86 -8.02 37.06
C THR A 210 -8.59 -9.00 35.93
N GLU A 211 -9.53 -9.19 35.00
CA GLU A 211 -9.29 -10.00 33.79
C GLU A 211 -8.05 -9.53 33.02
N GLN A 212 -7.86 -8.21 32.90
CA GLN A 212 -6.67 -7.63 32.27
C GLN A 212 -5.36 -8.09 32.92
N THR A 213 -5.35 -8.27 34.25
CA THR A 213 -4.18 -8.81 34.97
C THR A 213 -3.85 -10.24 34.51
N TRP A 214 -4.87 -11.06 34.30
CA TRP A 214 -4.70 -12.44 33.82
C TRP A 214 -4.25 -12.47 32.35
N ILE A 215 -4.81 -11.59 31.51
CA ILE A 215 -4.40 -11.43 30.10
C ILE A 215 -2.93 -11.01 30.03
N ASP A 216 -2.54 -10.01 30.81
CA ASP A 216 -1.15 -9.55 30.87
C ASP A 216 -0.21 -10.62 31.42
N ALA A 217 -0.67 -11.49 32.32
CA ALA A 217 0.11 -12.63 32.80
C ALA A 217 0.34 -13.64 31.68
N ALA A 218 -0.72 -14.02 30.93
CA ALA A 218 -0.59 -14.89 29.77
C ALA A 218 0.36 -14.29 28.73
N ASP A 219 0.29 -12.98 28.49
CA ASP A 219 1.16 -12.27 27.55
C ASP A 219 2.62 -12.23 28.03
N VAL A 220 2.89 -12.08 29.33
CA VAL A 220 4.24 -12.20 29.90
C VAL A 220 4.79 -13.61 29.68
N TYR A 221 4.00 -14.66 29.89
CA TYR A 221 4.43 -16.02 29.57
C TYR A 221 4.75 -16.17 28.07
N ALA A 222 3.88 -15.67 27.19
CA ALA A 222 4.04 -15.85 25.76
C ALA A 222 5.22 -15.04 25.19
N THR A 223 5.39 -13.78 25.63
CA THR A 223 6.29 -12.82 24.98
C THR A 223 7.58 -12.56 25.74
N VAL A 224 7.57 -12.63 27.07
CA VAL A 224 8.75 -12.37 27.91
C VAL A 224 9.48 -13.67 28.25
N LEU A 225 8.73 -14.72 28.56
CA LEU A 225 9.29 -16.05 28.91
C LEU A 225 9.34 -17.02 27.72
N ASN A 226 8.70 -16.71 26.60
CA ASN A 226 8.55 -17.59 25.44
C ASN A 226 7.98 -18.97 25.80
N ASP A 227 7.05 -19.01 26.75
CA ASP A 227 6.38 -20.21 27.26
C ASP A 227 4.91 -20.22 26.82
N LYS A 228 4.70 -20.76 25.61
CA LYS A 228 3.38 -20.84 25.02
C LYS A 228 2.45 -21.78 25.79
N ALA A 229 2.96 -22.88 26.35
CA ALA A 229 2.13 -23.85 27.06
C ALA A 229 1.52 -23.24 28.33
N ALA A 230 2.32 -22.50 29.10
CA ALA A 230 1.83 -21.78 30.27
C ALA A 230 0.86 -20.65 29.87
N ALA A 231 1.15 -19.91 28.81
CA ALA A 231 0.26 -18.88 28.29
C ALA A 231 -1.11 -19.45 27.87
N ASP A 232 -1.12 -20.54 27.11
CA ASP A 232 -2.33 -21.23 26.66
C ASP A 232 -3.13 -21.77 27.86
N SER A 233 -2.45 -22.32 28.87
CA SER A 233 -3.10 -22.77 30.12
C SER A 233 -3.79 -21.62 30.86
N ILE A 234 -3.14 -20.46 30.96
CA ILE A 234 -3.74 -19.27 31.60
C ILE A 234 -4.93 -18.78 30.78
N GLN A 235 -4.85 -18.77 29.44
CA GLN A 235 -5.97 -18.39 28.59
C GLN A 235 -7.20 -19.28 28.78
N GLN A 236 -7.03 -20.59 28.99
CA GLN A 236 -8.16 -21.47 29.33
C GLN A 236 -8.80 -21.09 30.67
N LEU A 237 -7.97 -20.77 31.68
CA LEU A 237 -8.47 -20.32 32.99
C LEU A 237 -9.20 -18.97 32.89
N ILE A 238 -8.72 -18.05 32.05
CA ILE A 238 -9.40 -16.77 31.77
C ILE A 238 -10.81 -17.03 31.23
N LEU A 239 -10.95 -17.91 30.24
CA LEU A 239 -12.25 -18.24 29.65
C LEU A 239 -13.22 -18.88 30.65
N GLN A 240 -12.71 -19.65 31.61
CA GLN A 240 -13.53 -20.23 32.69
C GLN A 240 -13.96 -19.19 33.71
N LYS A 241 -13.05 -18.30 34.12
CA LYS A 241 -13.27 -17.28 35.16
C LYS A 241 -14.09 -16.09 34.65
N TYR A 242 -13.92 -15.72 33.38
CA TYR A 242 -14.55 -14.58 32.72
C TYR A 242 -15.29 -15.03 31.45
N PRO A 243 -16.38 -15.80 31.57
CA PRO A 243 -17.09 -16.36 30.41
C PRO A 243 -17.77 -15.30 29.52
N LYS A 244 -17.92 -14.06 30.03
CA LYS A 244 -18.38 -12.88 29.30
C LYS A 244 -17.32 -11.77 29.25
N GLY A 245 -16.05 -12.14 29.47
CA GLY A 245 -14.92 -11.22 29.50
C GLY A 245 -14.33 -10.91 28.12
N ILE A 246 -13.23 -10.17 28.13
CA ILE A 246 -12.43 -9.75 26.97
C ILE A 246 -12.02 -10.96 26.12
N SER A 247 -11.43 -12.00 26.72
CA SER A 247 -10.96 -13.17 25.96
C SER A 247 -12.13 -13.98 25.38
N ALA A 248 -13.26 -14.05 26.08
CA ALA A 248 -14.46 -14.73 25.59
C ALA A 248 -15.10 -13.98 24.41
N ARG A 249 -15.16 -12.64 24.50
CA ARG A 249 -15.62 -11.77 23.40
C ARG A 249 -14.77 -11.99 22.15
N ASP A 250 -13.45 -11.94 22.30
CA ASP A 250 -12.52 -12.09 21.16
C ASP A 250 -12.63 -13.47 20.50
N LYS A 251 -12.80 -14.52 21.30
CA LYS A 251 -13.10 -15.87 20.80
C LYS A 251 -14.43 -15.89 20.02
N ALA A 252 -15.47 -15.23 20.53
CA ALA A 252 -16.76 -15.15 19.85
C ALA A 252 -16.67 -14.35 18.53
N ILE A 253 -15.91 -13.26 18.47
CA ILE A 253 -15.64 -12.51 17.22
C ILE A 253 -15.04 -13.44 16.16
N LEU A 254 -14.04 -14.25 16.52
CA LEU A 254 -13.40 -15.19 15.59
C LEU A 254 -14.36 -16.28 15.10
N LEU A 255 -15.21 -16.80 15.97
CA LEU A 255 -16.20 -17.82 15.60
C LEU A 255 -17.26 -17.24 14.64
N LEU A 256 -17.82 -16.07 14.96
CA LEU A 256 -18.79 -15.38 14.10
C LEU A 256 -18.22 -15.03 12.73
N THR A 257 -16.97 -14.57 12.69
CA THR A 257 -16.30 -14.24 11.42
C THR A 257 -16.21 -15.45 10.50
N ARG A 258 -16.08 -16.65 11.05
CA ARG A 258 -15.94 -17.92 10.32
C ARG A 258 -17.27 -18.57 9.93
N GLU A 259 -18.41 -18.04 10.36
CA GLU A 259 -19.73 -18.55 9.99
C GLU A 259 -19.97 -18.36 8.48
N PRO A 260 -20.15 -19.43 7.67
CA PRO A 260 -20.40 -19.28 6.23
C PRO A 260 -21.80 -18.76 5.90
N ASP A 261 -22.82 -19.06 6.71
CA ASP A 261 -24.20 -18.61 6.47
C ASP A 261 -24.40 -17.16 6.93
N GLN A 262 -24.67 -16.25 5.99
CA GLN A 262 -24.80 -14.82 6.28
C GLN A 262 -26.08 -14.47 7.06
N LEU A 263 -27.17 -15.22 6.89
CA LEU A 263 -28.41 -15.01 7.63
C LEU A 263 -28.23 -15.47 9.07
N LYS A 264 -27.66 -16.67 9.25
CA LYS A 264 -27.29 -17.17 10.58
C LYS A 264 -26.32 -16.23 11.28
N LYS A 265 -25.27 -15.77 10.59
CA LYS A 265 -24.29 -14.81 11.12
C LYS A 265 -24.93 -13.51 11.59
N THR A 266 -25.89 -12.97 10.82
CA THR A 266 -26.59 -11.73 11.21
C THR A 266 -27.39 -11.93 12.50
N LYS A 267 -28.10 -13.05 12.62
CA LYS A 267 -28.83 -13.41 13.85
C LYS A 267 -27.89 -13.65 15.04
N ASP A 268 -26.81 -14.37 14.83
CA ASP A 268 -25.83 -14.66 15.87
C ASP A 268 -25.07 -13.40 16.30
N PHE A 269 -24.90 -12.43 15.41
CA PHE A 269 -24.33 -11.12 15.74
C PHE A 269 -25.24 -10.30 16.67
N ASP A 270 -26.57 -10.38 16.52
CA ASP A 270 -27.50 -9.77 17.47
C ASP A 270 -27.32 -10.35 18.88
N GLN A 271 -27.24 -11.67 18.98
CA GLN A 271 -27.00 -12.33 20.26
C GLN A 271 -25.63 -11.96 20.82
N PHE A 272 -24.61 -11.84 19.97
CA PHE A 272 -23.28 -11.40 20.38
C PHE A 272 -23.29 -9.98 20.98
N ILE A 273 -24.03 -9.03 20.41
CA ILE A 273 -24.14 -7.68 20.97
C ILE A 273 -24.83 -7.68 22.34
N ILE A 274 -25.74 -8.62 22.58
CA ILE A 274 -26.38 -8.83 23.89
C ILE A 274 -25.40 -9.46 24.88
N ASP A 275 -24.67 -10.49 24.46
CA ASP A 275 -23.74 -11.23 25.31
C ASP A 275 -22.48 -10.42 25.64
N PHE A 276 -22.05 -9.57 24.71
CA PHE A 276 -20.89 -8.70 24.81
C PHE A 276 -21.25 -7.24 24.46
N PRO A 277 -22.00 -6.55 25.33
CA PRO A 277 -22.43 -5.18 25.08
C PRO A 277 -21.24 -4.25 24.81
N PRO A 278 -21.19 -3.49 23.70
CA PRO A 278 -20.01 -2.71 23.33
C PRO A 278 -19.57 -1.70 24.40
N ALA A 279 -20.52 -1.15 25.17
CA ALA A 279 -20.25 -0.25 26.29
C ALA A 279 -19.40 -0.90 27.40
N ALA A 280 -19.53 -2.22 27.62
CA ALA A 280 -18.73 -2.95 28.61
C ALA A 280 -17.25 -3.07 28.20
N PHE A 281 -16.93 -2.80 26.93
CA PHE A 281 -15.58 -2.92 26.37
C PHE A 281 -15.08 -1.63 25.71
N ALA A 282 -15.70 -0.48 26.00
CA ALA A 282 -15.39 0.79 25.34
C ALA A 282 -13.92 1.22 25.46
N GLU A 283 -13.22 0.79 26.52
CA GLU A 283 -11.81 1.09 26.77
C GLU A 283 -10.89 -0.13 26.54
N VAL A 284 -11.38 -1.17 25.84
CA VAL A 284 -10.65 -2.42 25.62
C VAL A 284 -10.46 -2.68 24.12
N GLU A 285 -9.22 -2.47 23.68
CA GLU A 285 -8.77 -2.85 22.35
C GLU A 285 -7.90 -4.09 22.38
N THR A 286 -8.13 -5.00 21.44
CA THR A 286 -7.30 -6.17 21.20
C THR A 286 -6.96 -6.31 19.72
N ASN A 287 -5.93 -7.08 19.40
CA ASN A 287 -5.60 -7.38 18.00
C ASN A 287 -6.78 -8.04 17.25
N ILE A 288 -7.59 -8.84 17.95
CA ILE A 288 -8.74 -9.51 17.36
C ILE A 288 -9.86 -8.51 17.08
N SER A 289 -10.22 -7.66 18.05
CA SER A 289 -11.25 -6.65 17.83
C SER A 289 -10.84 -5.70 16.71
N ASN A 290 -9.58 -5.25 16.68
CA ASN A 290 -9.08 -4.30 15.69
C ASN A 290 -9.12 -4.84 14.25
N LEU A 291 -8.98 -6.16 14.07
CA LEU A 291 -8.96 -6.77 12.74
C LEU A 291 -10.32 -7.21 12.22
N TRP A 292 -11.22 -7.63 13.11
CA TRP A 292 -12.42 -8.39 12.73
C TRP A 292 -13.73 -7.73 13.15
N TYR A 293 -13.74 -6.92 14.21
CA TYR A 293 -14.97 -6.44 14.80
C TYR A 293 -15.80 -5.55 13.87
N ASN A 294 -15.13 -4.60 13.20
CA ASN A 294 -15.75 -3.72 12.21
C ASN A 294 -16.41 -4.49 11.05
N LYS A 295 -15.84 -5.63 10.65
CA LYS A 295 -16.37 -6.45 9.55
C LYS A 295 -17.71 -7.09 9.92
N LEU A 296 -17.92 -7.43 11.19
CA LEU A 296 -19.19 -8.00 11.66
C LEU A 296 -20.32 -6.97 11.54
N PHE A 297 -20.07 -5.71 11.91
CA PHE A 297 -21.03 -4.62 11.69
C PHE A 297 -21.34 -4.42 10.21
N ARG A 298 -20.32 -4.43 9.32
CA ARG A 298 -20.54 -4.35 7.87
C ARG A 298 -21.46 -5.44 7.37
N THR A 299 -21.19 -6.69 7.74
CA THR A 299 -22.02 -7.82 7.31
C THR A 299 -23.46 -7.69 7.82
N ALA A 300 -23.65 -7.35 9.09
CA ALA A 300 -24.98 -7.23 9.69
C ALA A 300 -25.80 -6.06 9.11
N VAL A 301 -25.14 -4.98 8.68
CA VAL A 301 -25.78 -3.80 8.09
C VAL A 301 -25.99 -3.96 6.58
N TYR A 302 -25.00 -4.44 5.83
CA TYR A 302 -25.07 -4.49 4.37
C TYR A 302 -25.94 -5.63 3.86
N THR A 303 -25.99 -6.77 4.53
CA THR A 303 -26.74 -7.94 4.04
C THR A 303 -28.23 -7.62 3.82
N PRO A 304 -28.96 -7.01 4.79
CA PRO A 304 -30.36 -6.64 4.58
C PRO A 304 -30.56 -5.50 3.58
N ILE A 305 -29.60 -4.56 3.48
CA ILE A 305 -29.67 -3.45 2.52
C ILE A 305 -29.54 -3.97 1.08
N ILE A 306 -28.56 -4.83 0.81
CA ILE A 306 -28.33 -5.38 -0.53
C ILE A 306 -29.51 -6.27 -0.95
N LYS A 307 -30.04 -7.06 -0.01
CA LYS A 307 -31.12 -8.01 -0.30
C LYS A 307 -32.48 -7.31 -0.49
N ASP A 308 -32.85 -6.44 0.45
CA ASP A 308 -34.22 -5.97 0.60
C ASP A 308 -34.32 -4.43 0.72
N SER A 309 -33.22 -3.68 0.51
CA SER A 309 -33.15 -2.23 0.79
C SER A 309 -33.55 -1.86 2.22
N ASN A 310 -33.35 -2.78 3.17
CA ASN A 310 -33.75 -2.62 4.56
C ASN A 310 -32.63 -1.98 5.40
N TYR A 311 -32.83 -0.73 5.82
CA TYR A 311 -31.88 0.04 6.63
C TYR A 311 -32.08 -0.12 8.15
N SER A 312 -33.03 -0.92 8.64
CA SER A 312 -33.32 -1.03 10.08
C SER A 312 -32.08 -1.41 10.91
N ASN A 313 -31.23 -2.31 10.39
CA ASN A 313 -30.00 -2.70 11.08
C ASN A 313 -28.97 -1.57 11.17
N LEU A 314 -28.91 -0.67 10.19
CA LEU A 314 -28.07 0.53 10.29
C LEU A 314 -28.48 1.30 11.54
N PHE A 315 -29.75 1.72 11.62
CA PHE A 315 -30.25 2.53 12.74
C PHE A 315 -30.16 1.81 14.09
N LYS A 316 -30.38 0.50 14.10
CA LYS A 316 -30.22 -0.35 15.30
C LYS A 316 -28.80 -0.28 15.88
N TYR A 317 -27.77 -0.35 15.03
CA TYR A 317 -26.39 -0.42 15.50
C TYR A 317 -25.66 0.92 15.56
N LEU A 318 -26.23 2.00 15.00
CA LEU A 318 -25.64 3.35 15.08
C LEU A 318 -25.12 3.74 16.47
N PRO A 319 -25.82 3.46 17.59
CA PRO A 319 -25.32 3.84 18.91
C PRO A 319 -24.01 3.14 19.31
N VAL A 320 -23.76 1.93 18.79
CA VAL A 320 -22.71 1.03 19.29
C VAL A 320 -21.63 0.67 18.26
N VAL A 321 -21.81 1.05 17.00
CA VAL A 321 -20.83 0.81 15.94
C VAL A 321 -19.57 1.69 16.12
N PRO A 322 -18.35 1.16 15.95
CA PRO A 322 -17.12 1.92 16.07
C PRO A 322 -17.06 3.16 15.16
N THR A 323 -16.40 4.23 15.63
CA THR A 323 -16.28 5.51 14.90
C THR A 323 -15.69 5.34 13.50
N SER A 324 -14.67 4.49 13.38
CA SER A 324 -14.01 4.19 12.10
C SER A 324 -14.95 3.53 11.07
N GLU A 325 -15.96 2.81 11.54
CA GLU A 325 -16.92 2.12 10.69
C GLU A 325 -18.06 3.03 10.23
N LEU A 326 -18.45 4.03 11.03
CA LEU A 326 -19.42 5.06 10.62
C LEU A 326 -18.98 5.79 9.35
N ALA A 327 -17.69 6.12 9.23
CA ALA A 327 -17.13 6.75 8.02
C ALA A 327 -17.25 5.83 6.80
N THR A 328 -17.03 4.52 6.98
CA THR A 328 -17.20 3.52 5.92
C THR A 328 -18.66 3.43 5.49
N PHE A 329 -19.61 3.47 6.42
CA PHE A 329 -21.04 3.52 6.11
C PHE A 329 -21.41 4.80 5.35
N TYR A 330 -20.88 5.95 5.76
CA TYR A 330 -21.10 7.22 5.05
C TYR A 330 -20.60 7.15 3.60
N HIS A 331 -19.39 6.64 3.38
CA HIS A 331 -18.82 6.49 2.05
C HIS A 331 -19.73 5.65 1.13
N HIS A 332 -20.12 4.46 1.57
CA HIS A 332 -20.90 3.54 0.73
C HIS A 332 -22.37 3.94 0.57
N MET A 333 -22.99 4.55 1.57
CA MET A 333 -24.43 4.85 1.57
C MET A 333 -24.77 6.29 1.17
N VAL A 334 -23.82 7.21 1.26
CA VAL A 334 -24.05 8.64 0.98
C VAL A 334 -23.16 9.14 -0.15
N GLU A 335 -21.83 9.01 -0.04
CA GLU A 335 -20.90 9.58 -1.01
C GLU A 335 -21.05 8.92 -2.39
N ILE A 336 -20.93 7.59 -2.46
CA ILE A 336 -21.05 6.87 -3.75
C ILE A 336 -22.42 7.13 -4.42
N PRO A 337 -23.58 7.01 -3.73
CA PRO A 337 -24.86 7.27 -4.39
C PRO A 337 -25.10 8.75 -4.72
N HIS A 338 -24.51 9.70 -3.97
CA HIS A 338 -24.54 11.13 -4.32
C HIS A 338 -23.75 11.43 -5.59
N ASP A 339 -22.52 10.90 -5.69
CA ASP A 339 -21.65 11.06 -6.87
C ASP A 339 -22.26 10.43 -8.12
N GLN A 340 -22.88 9.25 -7.95
CA GLN A 340 -23.53 8.53 -9.04
C GLN A 340 -24.95 9.03 -9.35
N LYS A 341 -25.48 9.98 -8.55
CA LYS A 341 -26.87 10.47 -8.63
C LYS A 341 -27.91 9.33 -8.64
N LYS A 342 -27.65 8.26 -7.87
CA LYS A 342 -28.47 7.04 -7.80
C LYS A 342 -29.50 7.02 -6.68
N MET A 343 -29.53 8.06 -5.83
CA MET A 343 -30.45 8.15 -4.71
C MET A 343 -31.05 9.55 -4.63
N GLN A 344 -32.32 9.63 -4.21
CA GLN A 344 -33.02 10.90 -4.00
C GLN A 344 -32.30 11.78 -2.99
N LEU A 345 -32.23 13.08 -3.28
CA LEU A 345 -31.51 14.05 -2.45
C LEU A 345 -32.03 14.08 -1.00
N SER A 346 -33.34 13.94 -0.79
CA SER A 346 -33.94 13.90 0.55
C SER A 346 -33.50 12.67 1.36
N THR A 347 -33.41 11.50 0.73
CA THR A 347 -32.92 10.27 1.37
C THR A 347 -31.43 10.37 1.69
N LEU A 348 -30.63 10.87 0.75
CA LEU A 348 -29.21 11.13 0.95
C LEU A 348 -28.98 12.09 2.12
N LEU A 349 -29.72 13.20 2.18
CA LEU A 349 -29.59 14.15 3.27
C LEU A 349 -29.98 13.54 4.62
N MET A 350 -31.05 12.75 4.69
CA MET A 350 -31.46 12.06 5.93
C MET A 350 -30.38 11.10 6.46
N LEU A 351 -29.81 10.26 5.57
CA LEU A 351 -28.71 9.36 5.94
C LEU A 351 -27.46 10.15 6.35
N SER A 352 -27.16 11.20 5.61
CA SER A 352 -26.02 12.09 5.84
C SER A 352 -26.11 12.81 7.19
N ASP A 353 -27.23 13.45 7.49
CA ASP A 353 -27.51 14.11 8.78
C ASP A 353 -27.36 13.11 9.94
N THR A 354 -27.92 11.91 9.77
CA THR A 354 -27.89 10.87 10.81
C THR A 354 -26.46 10.41 11.10
N LEU A 355 -25.69 10.07 10.06
CA LEU A 355 -24.33 9.58 10.20
C LEU A 355 -23.37 10.67 10.69
N VAL A 356 -23.47 11.90 10.15
CA VAL A 356 -22.65 13.04 10.61
C VAL A 356 -22.94 13.36 12.07
N LYS A 357 -24.20 13.33 12.50
CA LYS A 357 -24.57 13.51 13.91
C LYS A 357 -23.94 12.44 14.80
N GLN A 358 -23.94 11.18 14.36
CA GLN A 358 -23.30 10.09 15.11
C GLN A 358 -21.79 10.28 15.17
N ILE A 359 -21.13 10.53 14.04
CA ILE A 359 -19.69 10.74 13.94
C ILE A 359 -19.25 11.90 14.84
N MET A 360 -19.85 13.09 14.66
CA MET A 360 -19.49 14.31 15.38
C MET A 360 -19.88 14.27 16.86
N GLY A 361 -20.76 13.35 17.26
CA GLY A 361 -21.16 13.12 18.65
C GLY A 361 -20.31 12.07 19.38
N ARG A 362 -19.33 11.43 18.72
CA ARG A 362 -18.50 10.41 19.38
C ARG A 362 -17.56 11.02 20.42
N PRO A 363 -17.40 10.39 21.60
CA PRO A 363 -16.38 10.79 22.56
C PRO A 363 -14.98 10.59 21.99
N ALA A 364 -13.98 11.14 22.65
CA ALA A 364 -12.58 10.98 22.26
C ALA A 364 -12.20 9.50 22.17
N ASP A 365 -11.61 9.14 21.03
CA ASP A 365 -11.02 7.81 20.80
C ASP A 365 -9.51 7.89 21.02
N GLY A 366 -9.02 7.23 22.06
CA GLY A 366 -7.65 7.41 22.58
C GLY A 366 -7.51 8.58 23.56
N VAL A 367 -6.27 9.01 23.81
CA VAL A 367 -5.97 10.04 24.82
C VAL A 367 -5.85 11.42 24.17
N TYR A 368 -7.00 11.98 23.80
CA TYR A 368 -7.13 13.34 23.27
C TYR A 368 -8.02 14.17 24.18
N SER A 369 -7.70 15.46 24.32
CA SER A 369 -8.65 16.41 24.92
C SER A 369 -9.87 16.62 24.01
N PRO A 370 -11.00 17.13 24.51
CA PRO A 370 -12.17 17.41 23.68
C PRO A 370 -11.89 18.27 22.44
N LEU A 371 -11.07 19.33 22.54
CA LEU A 371 -10.70 20.14 21.37
C LEU A 371 -9.76 19.38 20.43
N GLN A 372 -8.76 18.68 20.95
CA GLN A 372 -7.87 17.85 20.12
C GLN A 372 -8.65 16.78 19.37
N TRP A 373 -9.60 16.11 20.04
CA TRP A 373 -10.44 15.10 19.43
C TRP A 373 -11.29 15.70 18.32
N LYS A 374 -11.88 16.88 18.54
CA LYS A 374 -12.63 17.60 17.51
C LYS A 374 -11.77 17.91 16.29
N GLU A 375 -10.53 18.36 16.48
CA GLU A 375 -9.59 18.61 15.38
C GLU A 375 -9.21 17.33 14.63
N VAL A 376 -8.88 16.26 15.36
CA VAL A 376 -8.60 14.93 14.80
C VAL A 376 -9.78 14.42 13.99
N LEU A 377 -10.99 14.53 14.54
CA LEU A 377 -12.21 14.08 13.90
C LEU A 377 -12.52 14.88 12.64
N ILE A 378 -12.44 16.21 12.67
CA ILE A 378 -12.63 17.05 11.46
C ILE A 378 -11.62 16.66 10.38
N LYS A 379 -10.35 16.44 10.75
CA LYS A 379 -9.29 16.03 9.83
C LYS A 379 -9.53 14.64 9.24
N GLN A 380 -9.97 13.68 10.05
CA GLN A 380 -10.28 12.32 9.59
C GLN A 380 -11.55 12.26 8.74
N GLN A 381 -12.53 13.13 9.01
CA GLN A 381 -13.87 13.11 8.41
C GLN A 381 -14.06 14.21 7.36
N THR A 382 -12.97 14.76 6.84
CA THR A 382 -13.00 15.91 5.92
C THR A 382 -13.86 15.65 4.68
N LEU A 383 -13.72 14.48 4.05
CA LEU A 383 -14.51 14.13 2.86
C LEU A 383 -16.00 14.04 3.20
N THR A 384 -16.33 13.33 4.28
CA THR A 384 -17.68 13.19 4.81
C THR A 384 -18.33 14.53 5.12
N LEU A 385 -17.63 15.43 5.81
CA LEU A 385 -18.14 16.77 6.11
C LEU A 385 -18.29 17.64 4.86
N PHE A 386 -17.42 17.44 3.86
CA PHE A 386 -17.52 18.14 2.58
C PHE A 386 -18.75 17.70 1.79
N THR A 387 -18.96 16.39 1.62
CA THR A 387 -20.17 15.85 0.97
C THR A 387 -21.43 16.26 1.71
N HIS A 388 -21.39 16.29 3.05
CA HIS A 388 -22.51 16.77 3.85
C HIS A 388 -22.85 18.25 3.57
N ALA A 389 -21.83 19.10 3.50
CA ALA A 389 -22.00 20.51 3.15
C ALA A 389 -22.56 20.69 1.72
N GLN A 390 -22.13 19.85 0.76
CA GLN A 390 -22.69 19.83 -0.60
C GLN A 390 -24.18 19.46 -0.59
N LEU A 391 -24.56 18.37 0.09
CA LEU A 391 -25.96 17.92 0.20
C LEU A 391 -26.85 19.00 0.84
N LEU A 392 -26.40 19.64 1.92
CA LEU A 392 -27.12 20.75 2.54
C LEU A 392 -27.30 21.93 1.59
N TYR A 393 -26.27 22.29 0.82
CA TYR A 393 -26.36 23.36 -0.17
C TYR A 393 -27.32 23.01 -1.31
N GLU A 394 -27.22 21.79 -1.85
CA GLU A 394 -28.12 21.26 -2.89
C GLU A 394 -29.58 21.25 -2.41
N SER A 395 -29.81 20.90 -1.13
CA SER A 395 -31.11 20.96 -0.45
C SER A 395 -31.53 22.35 0.03
N LYS A 396 -30.89 23.42 -0.47
CA LYS A 396 -31.25 24.83 -0.19
C LYS A 396 -31.12 25.25 1.28
N GLN A 397 -30.13 24.70 2.00
CA GLN A 397 -29.80 25.05 3.39
C GLN A 397 -28.39 25.68 3.51
N PRO A 398 -28.14 26.86 2.89
CA PRO A 398 -26.80 27.45 2.79
C PRO A 398 -26.19 27.88 4.13
N GLN A 399 -26.99 28.23 5.14
CA GLN A 399 -26.46 28.58 6.47
C GLN A 399 -25.85 27.36 7.16
N LYS A 400 -26.54 26.21 7.12
CA LYS A 400 -26.04 24.95 7.68
C LYS A 400 -24.83 24.44 6.90
N ALA A 401 -24.90 24.47 5.57
CA ALA A 401 -23.77 24.08 4.72
C ALA A 401 -22.51 24.92 5.02
N PHE A 402 -22.68 26.23 5.22
CA PHE A 402 -21.57 27.12 5.58
C PHE A 402 -20.95 26.79 6.94
N ALA A 403 -21.74 26.38 7.94
CA ALA A 403 -21.22 25.98 9.24
C ALA A 403 -20.27 24.77 9.12
N PHE A 404 -20.65 23.73 8.37
CA PHE A 404 -19.79 22.56 8.14
C PHE A 404 -18.58 22.87 7.25
N ALA A 405 -18.77 23.59 6.14
CA ALA A 405 -17.67 23.97 5.27
C ALA A 405 -16.64 24.85 6.01
N SER A 406 -17.08 25.71 6.93
CA SER A 406 -16.20 26.54 7.77
C SER A 406 -15.37 25.72 8.76
N MET A 407 -15.82 24.53 9.18
CA MET A 407 -15.01 23.62 10.01
C MET A 407 -13.82 23.05 9.24
N ILE A 408 -13.97 22.85 7.92
CA ILE A 408 -12.96 22.25 7.04
C ILE A 408 -11.96 23.29 6.51
N ASN A 409 -12.41 24.54 6.39
CA ASN A 409 -11.63 25.62 5.79
C ASN A 409 -10.34 26.08 6.53
N PRO A 410 -10.18 26.00 7.87
CA PRO A 410 -8.97 26.51 8.53
C PRO A 410 -7.68 25.83 8.01
N ALA A 411 -6.58 26.58 8.09
CA ALA A 411 -5.33 26.31 7.38
C ALA A 411 -4.80 24.89 7.63
N ASN A 412 -4.92 24.02 6.60
CA ASN A 412 -4.14 22.80 6.29
C ASN A 412 -4.94 21.56 5.87
N ILE A 413 -6.28 21.61 5.81
CA ILE A 413 -7.07 20.44 5.37
C ILE A 413 -7.40 20.51 3.87
N TYR A 414 -8.42 21.26 3.45
CA TYR A 414 -8.69 21.57 2.04
C TYR A 414 -8.43 23.04 1.73
N SER A 415 -8.94 23.93 2.59
CA SER A 415 -8.77 25.39 2.47
C SER A 415 -8.94 25.85 1.01
N TYR A 416 -7.93 26.47 0.41
CA TYR A 416 -7.93 26.94 -0.97
C TYR A 416 -7.21 26.01 -1.95
N LYS A 417 -6.82 24.79 -1.54
CA LYS A 417 -6.04 23.82 -2.35
C LYS A 417 -6.90 22.87 -3.18
N LYS A 418 -8.19 22.74 -2.85
CA LYS A 418 -9.13 21.84 -3.53
C LYS A 418 -10.20 22.67 -4.26
N ALA A 419 -10.22 22.60 -5.60
CA ALA A 419 -11.00 23.54 -6.41
C ALA A 419 -12.51 23.41 -6.21
N ASP A 420 -13.03 22.18 -6.11
CA ASP A 420 -14.45 21.89 -5.84
C ASP A 420 -14.91 22.40 -4.46
N PHE A 421 -14.07 22.26 -3.44
CA PHE A 421 -14.32 22.82 -2.11
C PHE A 421 -14.27 24.34 -2.14
N ALA A 422 -13.27 24.94 -2.81
CA ALA A 422 -13.16 26.38 -2.96
C ALA A 422 -14.39 26.98 -3.66
N ASP A 423 -14.88 26.32 -4.71
CA ASP A 423 -16.10 26.69 -5.42
C ASP A 423 -17.34 26.66 -4.51
N LEU A 424 -17.56 25.54 -3.81
CA LEU A 424 -18.64 25.42 -2.83
C LEU A 424 -18.53 26.51 -1.77
N TYR A 425 -17.35 26.71 -1.19
CA TYR A 425 -17.13 27.68 -0.13
C TYR A 425 -17.43 29.10 -0.60
N VAL A 426 -17.03 29.48 -1.82
CA VAL A 426 -17.37 30.78 -2.43
C VAL A 426 -18.87 30.94 -2.64
N ARG A 427 -19.56 29.90 -3.14
CA ARG A 427 -21.03 29.92 -3.26
C ARG A 427 -21.69 30.13 -1.90
N LEU A 428 -21.17 29.49 -0.86
CA LEU A 428 -21.67 29.63 0.50
C LEU A 428 -21.37 31.02 1.08
N LEU A 429 -20.21 31.63 0.82
CA LEU A 429 -19.93 33.02 1.18
C LEU A 429 -20.97 33.96 0.56
N ILE A 430 -21.25 33.80 -0.74
CA ILE A 430 -22.24 34.62 -1.45
C ILE A 430 -23.64 34.42 -0.86
N ALA A 431 -24.06 33.16 -0.66
CA ALA A 431 -25.38 32.81 -0.14
C ALA A 431 -25.60 33.28 1.31
N ASN A 432 -24.52 33.46 2.07
CA ASN A 432 -24.55 33.97 3.45
C ASN A 432 -24.19 35.47 3.54
N GLY A 433 -24.25 36.22 2.44
CA GLY A 433 -24.05 37.68 2.43
C GLY A 433 -22.59 38.15 2.59
N LYS A 434 -21.62 37.24 2.60
CA LYS A 434 -20.19 37.49 2.83
C LYS A 434 -19.42 37.83 1.55
N LYS A 435 -19.99 38.65 0.68
CA LYS A 435 -19.43 38.97 -0.66
C LYS A 435 -18.01 39.57 -0.62
N LYS A 436 -17.67 40.31 0.43
CA LYS A 436 -16.34 40.93 0.61
C LYS A 436 -15.21 39.91 0.77
N GLU A 437 -15.52 38.68 1.20
CA GLU A 437 -14.54 37.61 1.43
C GLU A 437 -14.23 36.82 0.14
N VAL A 438 -15.06 36.94 -0.90
CA VAL A 438 -15.01 36.12 -2.12
C VAL A 438 -13.72 36.31 -2.91
N ILE A 439 -13.39 37.55 -3.31
CA ILE A 439 -12.19 37.81 -4.12
C ILE A 439 -10.90 37.48 -3.35
N PRO A 440 -10.72 37.91 -2.09
CA PRO A 440 -9.55 37.51 -1.30
C PRO A 440 -9.37 35.99 -1.19
N TYR A 441 -10.47 35.25 -1.07
CA TYR A 441 -10.44 33.78 -1.05
C TYR A 441 -10.00 33.20 -2.40
N LEU A 442 -10.58 33.69 -3.50
CA LEU A 442 -10.24 33.23 -4.86
C LEU A 442 -8.79 33.55 -5.24
N LEU A 443 -8.21 34.65 -4.76
CA LEU A 443 -6.79 34.95 -4.98
C LEU A 443 -5.87 33.90 -4.32
N LYS A 444 -6.24 33.39 -3.14
CA LYS A 444 -5.51 32.28 -2.50
C LYS A 444 -5.69 30.97 -3.27
N ALA A 445 -6.90 30.69 -3.76
CA ALA A 445 -7.14 29.52 -4.61
C ALA A 445 -6.38 29.60 -5.94
N ALA A 446 -6.25 30.80 -6.51
CA ALA A 446 -5.44 31.05 -7.70
C ALA A 446 -3.96 30.76 -7.44
N HIS A 447 -3.43 31.16 -6.28
CA HIS A 447 -2.05 30.88 -5.87
C HIS A 447 -1.74 29.37 -5.87
N GLU A 448 -2.68 28.53 -5.45
CA GLU A 448 -2.53 27.06 -5.45
C GLU A 448 -2.94 26.40 -6.77
N ASN A 449 -3.30 27.18 -7.79
CA ASN A 449 -3.84 26.70 -9.06
C ASN A 449 -5.07 25.79 -8.90
N ALA A 450 -5.98 26.16 -7.99
CA ALA A 450 -7.17 25.41 -7.63
C ALA A 450 -8.46 26.15 -8.03
N LEU A 451 -8.56 26.60 -9.29
CA LEU A 451 -9.69 27.38 -9.78
C LEU A 451 -10.64 26.56 -10.65
N THR A 452 -11.94 26.64 -10.35
CA THR A 452 -13.02 26.18 -11.22
C THR A 452 -13.37 27.22 -12.29
N THR A 453 -14.18 26.84 -13.28
CA THR A 453 -14.69 27.78 -14.29
C THR A 453 -15.56 28.88 -13.67
N TYR A 454 -16.38 28.56 -12.67
CA TYR A 454 -17.17 29.56 -11.96
C TYR A 454 -16.28 30.53 -11.15
N ALA A 455 -15.22 30.04 -10.51
CA ALA A 455 -14.24 30.89 -9.85
C ALA A 455 -13.54 31.84 -10.85
N LEU A 456 -13.14 31.32 -12.02
CA LEU A 456 -12.56 32.12 -13.10
C LEU A 456 -13.53 33.18 -13.62
N GLU A 457 -14.81 32.87 -13.78
CA GLU A 457 -15.84 33.84 -14.19
C GLU A 457 -16.00 34.98 -13.17
N LEU A 458 -16.00 34.67 -11.87
CA LEU A 458 -16.06 35.67 -10.81
C LEU A 458 -14.82 36.58 -10.80
N LEU A 459 -13.63 35.98 -10.94
CA LEU A 459 -12.37 36.73 -11.07
C LEU A 459 -12.37 37.60 -12.34
N LYS A 460 -12.86 37.09 -13.48
CA LYS A 460 -12.95 37.82 -14.74
C LYS A 460 -13.89 39.02 -14.63
N LYS A 461 -15.02 38.86 -13.95
CA LYS A 461 -15.96 39.95 -13.68
C LYS A 461 -15.32 41.04 -12.83
N ASP A 462 -14.62 40.68 -11.75
CA ASP A 462 -13.90 41.63 -10.89
C ASP A 462 -12.76 42.33 -11.65
N TYR A 463 -11.97 41.57 -12.41
CA TYR A 463 -10.90 42.10 -13.26
C TYR A 463 -11.46 43.08 -14.31
N THR A 464 -12.54 42.72 -15.01
CA THR A 464 -13.16 43.57 -16.04
C THR A 464 -13.75 44.83 -15.42
N ALA A 465 -14.37 44.74 -14.25
CA ALA A 465 -14.89 45.91 -13.54
C ALA A 465 -13.77 46.88 -13.14
N LYS A 466 -12.59 46.38 -12.78
CA LYS A 466 -11.42 47.19 -12.41
C LYS A 466 -10.67 47.77 -13.61
N ASN A 467 -10.56 47.01 -14.70
CA ASN A 467 -9.73 47.36 -15.87
C ASN A 467 -10.53 47.87 -17.08
N LYS A 468 -11.87 47.88 -17.02
CA LYS A 468 -12.80 48.24 -18.11
C LYS A 468 -12.75 47.34 -19.35
N THR A 469 -11.81 46.40 -19.42
CA THR A 469 -11.68 45.38 -20.46
C THR A 469 -11.33 44.03 -19.82
N SER A 470 -11.62 42.93 -20.51
CA SER A 470 -11.13 41.60 -20.15
C SER A 470 -9.76 41.27 -20.73
N ASP A 471 -9.17 42.17 -21.52
CA ASP A 471 -7.85 41.98 -22.11
C ASP A 471 -6.78 41.86 -21.02
N GLY A 472 -5.88 40.90 -21.19
CA GLY A 472 -4.84 40.58 -20.20
C GLY A 472 -5.31 39.73 -19.01
N PHE A 473 -6.61 39.38 -18.90
CA PHE A 473 -7.12 38.57 -17.79
C PHE A 473 -6.37 37.25 -17.60
N GLU A 474 -6.11 36.50 -18.67
CA GLU A 474 -5.43 35.21 -18.57
C GLU A 474 -3.98 35.34 -18.10
N ALA A 475 -3.26 36.37 -18.57
CA ALA A 475 -1.92 36.68 -18.12
C ALA A 475 -1.91 37.12 -16.64
N TRP A 476 -2.93 37.84 -16.21
CA TRP A 476 -3.08 38.22 -14.80
C TRP A 476 -3.33 36.98 -13.93
N VAL A 477 -4.25 36.09 -14.30
CA VAL A 477 -4.50 34.82 -13.56
C VAL A 477 -3.23 33.98 -13.48
N GLU A 478 -2.46 33.87 -14.56
CA GLU A 478 -1.18 33.17 -14.56
C GLU A 478 -0.18 33.79 -13.57
N SER A 479 -0.15 35.11 -13.44
CA SER A 479 0.76 35.79 -12.51
C SER A 479 0.38 35.63 -11.04
N LEU A 480 -0.85 35.21 -10.73
CA LEU A 480 -1.28 34.92 -9.35
C LEU A 480 -0.79 33.56 -8.85
N LYS A 481 -0.43 32.63 -9.75
CA LYS A 481 -0.06 31.26 -9.39
C LYS A 481 1.31 31.22 -8.71
N SER A 482 1.45 30.33 -7.72
CA SER A 482 2.73 30.05 -7.07
C SER A 482 3.75 29.53 -8.09
N LYS A 483 4.89 30.21 -8.21
CA LYS A 483 5.99 29.78 -9.09
C LYS A 483 6.52 28.41 -8.69
N ASP A 484 6.62 28.13 -7.39
CA ASP A 484 7.13 26.86 -6.89
C ASP A 484 6.19 25.71 -7.25
N THR A 485 4.87 25.91 -7.07
CA THR A 485 3.85 24.92 -7.43
C THR A 485 3.83 24.67 -8.94
N VAL A 486 3.87 25.75 -9.74
CA VAL A 486 3.89 25.64 -11.21
C VAL A 486 5.15 24.94 -11.70
N ASN A 487 6.32 25.26 -11.15
CA ASN A 487 7.59 24.64 -11.53
C ASN A 487 7.63 23.16 -11.13
N ALA A 488 7.17 22.81 -9.93
CA ALA A 488 7.07 21.41 -9.51
C ALA A 488 6.18 20.60 -10.45
N SER A 489 5.02 21.13 -10.85
CA SER A 489 4.13 20.49 -11.83
C SER A 489 4.79 20.35 -13.20
N LYS A 490 5.52 21.36 -13.68
CA LYS A 490 6.25 21.27 -14.96
C LYS A 490 7.35 20.21 -14.93
N GLU A 491 8.11 20.12 -13.84
CA GLU A 491 9.14 19.09 -13.68
C GLU A 491 8.54 17.68 -13.62
N ASP A 492 7.40 17.50 -12.96
CA ASP A 492 6.64 16.24 -13.00
C ASP A 492 6.20 15.90 -14.43
N LEU A 493 5.59 16.85 -15.15
CA LEU A 493 5.16 16.64 -16.53
C LEU A 493 6.34 16.29 -17.46
N LYS A 494 7.49 16.96 -17.33
CA LYS A 494 8.70 16.64 -18.12
C LYS A 494 9.17 15.21 -17.90
N LYS A 495 9.20 14.75 -16.65
CA LYS A 495 9.61 13.38 -16.30
C LYS A 495 8.67 12.33 -16.87
N ASN A 496 7.40 12.69 -17.03
CA ASN A 496 6.34 11.82 -17.53
C ASN A 496 6.07 11.97 -19.03
N LEU A 497 6.88 12.75 -19.76
CA LEU A 497 6.84 12.76 -21.23
C LEU A 497 7.36 11.42 -21.75
N VAL A 498 6.59 10.83 -22.65
CA VAL A 498 6.95 9.60 -23.34
C VAL A 498 7.25 9.89 -24.81
N ASN A 499 7.77 8.88 -25.51
CA ASN A 499 7.86 8.88 -26.95
C ASN A 499 7.58 7.46 -27.41
N LEU A 500 6.30 7.12 -27.58
CA LEU A 500 5.83 5.76 -27.87
C LEU A 500 5.13 5.71 -29.23
N PRO A 501 5.14 4.55 -29.91
CA PRO A 501 4.36 4.38 -31.13
C PRO A 501 2.86 4.50 -30.80
N MET A 502 2.10 5.17 -31.68
CA MET A 502 0.63 5.23 -31.57
C MET A 502 0.00 4.33 -32.61
N ALA A 503 -0.74 3.34 -32.14
CA ALA A 503 -1.57 2.49 -32.98
C ALA A 503 -2.67 3.30 -33.69
N ASN A 504 -2.91 3.00 -34.96
CA ASN A 504 -4.01 3.60 -35.69
C ASN A 504 -5.37 3.03 -35.24
N PHE A 505 -6.38 3.89 -35.26
CA PHE A 505 -7.79 3.49 -35.20
C PHE A 505 -8.62 4.44 -36.07
N GLU A 506 -9.81 3.99 -36.44
CA GLU A 506 -10.79 4.75 -37.20
C GLU A 506 -12.13 4.70 -36.47
N LEU A 507 -12.69 5.86 -36.11
CA LEU A 507 -13.91 5.97 -35.31
C LEU A 507 -14.94 6.90 -35.95
N GLU A 508 -16.22 6.63 -35.69
CA GLU A 508 -17.34 7.46 -36.12
C GLU A 508 -17.35 8.79 -35.35
N SER A 509 -17.48 9.91 -36.07
CA SER A 509 -17.63 11.23 -35.47
C SER A 509 -19.10 11.56 -35.21
N ALA A 510 -19.38 12.20 -34.07
CA ALA A 510 -20.71 12.74 -33.78
C ALA A 510 -21.16 13.82 -34.77
N LYS A 511 -20.23 14.40 -35.55
CA LYS A 511 -20.51 15.36 -36.64
C LYS A 511 -20.73 14.68 -38.01
N GLY A 512 -20.74 13.35 -38.05
CA GLY A 512 -20.77 12.56 -39.27
C GLY A 512 -19.38 12.26 -39.85
N GLY A 513 -19.27 11.15 -40.57
CA GLY A 513 -18.03 10.66 -41.17
C GLY A 513 -17.11 9.89 -40.19
N LEU A 514 -15.99 9.41 -40.73
CA LEU A 514 -14.97 8.65 -39.99
C LEU A 514 -13.72 9.51 -39.76
N VAL A 515 -13.17 9.44 -38.55
CA VAL A 515 -11.90 10.06 -38.18
C VAL A 515 -10.84 8.97 -38.06
N ASN A 516 -9.78 9.10 -38.86
CA ASN A 516 -8.67 8.17 -38.93
C ASN A 516 -7.42 8.83 -38.34
N LEU A 517 -6.84 8.24 -37.29
CA LEU A 517 -5.74 8.85 -36.55
C LEU A 517 -4.49 9.08 -37.42
N ASN A 518 -4.18 8.16 -38.34
CA ASN A 518 -3.05 8.30 -39.27
C ASN A 518 -3.19 9.51 -40.21
N LYS A 519 -4.42 9.94 -40.53
CA LYS A 519 -4.67 11.13 -41.38
C LYS A 519 -4.45 12.45 -40.63
N LEU A 520 -4.19 12.41 -39.33
CA LEU A 520 -3.94 13.58 -38.48
C LEU A 520 -2.45 13.87 -38.27
N ARG A 521 -1.54 13.12 -38.93
CA ARG A 521 -0.11 13.46 -38.95
C ARG A 521 0.10 14.91 -39.43
N GLY A 522 1.03 15.60 -38.79
CA GLY A 522 1.24 17.04 -38.93
C GLY A 522 0.47 17.88 -37.90
N LYS A 523 -0.39 17.27 -37.06
CA LYS A 523 -1.12 17.94 -35.98
C LYS A 523 -0.77 17.37 -34.62
N ILE A 524 -0.89 18.19 -33.58
CA ILE A 524 -0.90 17.73 -32.19
C ILE A 524 -2.33 17.28 -31.88
N VAL A 525 -2.50 16.02 -31.49
CA VAL A 525 -3.81 15.40 -31.25
C VAL A 525 -3.99 15.11 -29.77
N ILE A 526 -5.03 15.65 -29.17
CA ILE A 526 -5.42 15.40 -27.78
C ILE A 526 -6.64 14.49 -27.78
N ILE A 527 -6.55 13.36 -27.07
CA ILE A 527 -7.64 12.40 -26.89
C ILE A 527 -8.02 12.35 -25.42
N ASP A 528 -9.31 12.35 -25.10
CA ASP A 528 -9.84 12.05 -23.76
C ASP A 528 -10.89 10.95 -23.88
N PHE A 529 -10.56 9.75 -23.39
CA PHE A 529 -11.50 8.63 -23.29
C PHE A 529 -12.41 8.82 -22.09
N TRP A 530 -13.71 8.72 -22.29
CA TRP A 530 -14.71 8.96 -21.26
C TRP A 530 -16.00 8.16 -21.49
N ALA A 531 -16.87 8.12 -20.49
CA ALA A 531 -18.19 7.49 -20.58
C ALA A 531 -19.26 8.34 -19.86
N THR A 532 -20.53 8.22 -20.27
CA THR A 532 -21.67 8.94 -19.67
C THR A 532 -21.85 8.65 -18.18
N TRP A 533 -21.55 7.41 -17.76
CA TRP A 533 -21.61 6.96 -16.37
C TRP A 533 -20.37 7.36 -15.54
N CYS A 534 -19.28 7.80 -16.18
CA CYS A 534 -18.02 8.12 -15.50
C CYS A 534 -18.07 9.50 -14.82
N GLY A 535 -18.18 9.51 -13.49
CA GLY A 535 -18.14 10.73 -12.66
C GLY A 535 -16.85 11.56 -12.83
N PRO A 536 -15.65 10.97 -12.60
CA PRO A 536 -14.37 11.67 -12.75
C PRO A 536 -14.15 12.26 -14.14
N CYS A 537 -14.63 11.60 -15.20
CA CYS A 537 -14.53 12.10 -16.57
C CYS A 537 -15.31 13.41 -16.73
N LYS A 538 -16.57 13.42 -16.30
CA LYS A 538 -17.41 14.64 -16.32
C LYS A 538 -16.83 15.75 -15.45
N ALA A 539 -16.16 15.40 -14.35
CA ALA A 539 -15.49 16.37 -13.46
C ALA A 539 -14.25 17.02 -14.12
N ALA A 540 -13.57 16.33 -15.04
CA ALA A 540 -12.40 16.84 -15.77
C ALA A 540 -12.76 17.76 -16.95
N MET A 541 -13.96 17.61 -17.52
CA MET A 541 -14.41 18.33 -18.72
C MET A 541 -14.34 19.86 -18.63
N PRO A 542 -14.61 20.54 -17.49
CA PRO A 542 -14.37 21.97 -17.38
C PRO A 542 -12.92 22.36 -17.69
N GLY A 543 -11.94 21.59 -17.24
CA GLY A 543 -10.51 21.82 -17.54
C GLY A 543 -10.17 21.55 -19.00
N MET A 544 -10.74 20.48 -19.57
CA MET A 544 -10.62 20.21 -21.00
C MET A 544 -11.21 21.33 -21.87
N GLN A 545 -12.36 21.89 -21.46
CA GLN A 545 -12.99 23.01 -22.17
C GLN A 545 -12.14 24.28 -22.12
N LEU A 546 -11.44 24.54 -21.00
CA LEU A 546 -10.48 25.64 -20.93
C LEU A 546 -9.35 25.45 -21.95
N ALA A 547 -8.79 24.24 -22.07
CA ALA A 547 -7.78 23.92 -23.08
C ALA A 547 -8.32 24.06 -24.51
N VAL A 548 -9.49 23.51 -24.81
CA VAL A 548 -10.15 23.65 -26.12
C VAL A 548 -10.36 25.13 -26.48
N ASN A 549 -10.79 25.95 -25.53
CA ASN A 549 -10.98 27.38 -25.74
C ASN A 549 -9.68 28.13 -26.01
N LYS A 550 -8.58 27.75 -25.33
CA LYS A 550 -7.26 28.37 -25.51
C LYS A 550 -6.69 28.11 -26.90
N TYR A 551 -6.85 26.89 -27.42
CA TYR A 551 -6.28 26.48 -28.72
C TYR A 551 -7.26 26.55 -29.90
N LYS A 552 -8.46 27.12 -29.71
CA LYS A 552 -9.50 27.19 -30.76
C LYS A 552 -9.07 27.85 -32.08
N ALA A 553 -8.08 28.75 -32.02
CA ALA A 553 -7.56 29.48 -33.17
C ALA A 553 -6.35 28.78 -33.83
N ASP A 554 -5.80 27.75 -33.20
CA ASP A 554 -4.66 26.98 -33.69
C ASP A 554 -5.14 25.74 -34.45
N THR A 555 -5.07 25.79 -35.78
CA THR A 555 -5.55 24.71 -36.65
C THR A 555 -4.65 23.46 -36.64
N ASN A 556 -3.47 23.55 -36.03
CA ASN A 556 -2.53 22.44 -35.87
C ASN A 556 -2.76 21.65 -34.57
N VAL A 557 -3.68 22.09 -33.72
CA VAL A 557 -4.06 21.39 -32.49
C VAL A 557 -5.50 20.91 -32.61
N VAL A 558 -5.76 19.62 -32.34
CA VAL A 558 -7.10 19.03 -32.42
C VAL A 558 -7.42 18.22 -31.17
N PHE A 559 -8.68 18.31 -30.72
CA PHE A 559 -9.19 17.61 -29.54
C PHE A 559 -10.30 16.64 -29.92
N TYR A 560 -10.20 15.40 -29.45
CA TYR A 560 -11.20 14.36 -29.61
C TYR A 560 -11.59 13.76 -28.27
N PHE A 561 -12.89 13.69 -28.01
CA PHE A 561 -13.46 13.10 -26.80
C PHE A 561 -14.10 11.78 -27.19
N ILE A 562 -13.45 10.67 -26.85
CA ILE A 562 -13.88 9.34 -27.30
C ILE A 562 -14.85 8.77 -26.26
N ALA A 563 -16.12 8.64 -26.63
CA ALA A 563 -17.14 7.99 -25.82
C ALA A 563 -16.94 6.48 -25.89
N THR A 564 -16.49 5.89 -24.80
CA THR A 564 -16.08 4.49 -24.66
C THR A 564 -16.78 3.83 -23.48
N GLN A 565 -16.75 2.50 -23.41
CA GLN A 565 -17.35 1.69 -22.35
C GLN A 565 -18.82 2.04 -22.07
N GLU A 566 -19.59 2.44 -23.08
CA GLU A 566 -20.99 2.81 -22.92
C GLU A 566 -21.88 1.57 -22.83
N PHE A 567 -22.79 1.57 -21.84
CA PHE A 567 -23.70 0.44 -21.58
C PHE A 567 -25.15 0.74 -21.96
N ASN A 568 -25.52 2.01 -22.07
CA ASN A 568 -26.89 2.42 -22.41
C ASN A 568 -27.00 2.55 -23.94
N PRO A 569 -27.95 1.87 -24.61
CA PRO A 569 -28.17 2.02 -26.05
C PRO A 569 -28.43 3.47 -26.52
N GLU A 570 -28.95 4.34 -25.64
CA GLU A 570 -29.26 5.74 -25.95
C GLU A 570 -28.09 6.71 -25.69
N TYR A 571 -26.89 6.21 -25.39
CA TYR A 571 -25.74 7.01 -24.99
C TYR A 571 -25.44 8.18 -25.94
N LYS A 572 -25.58 8.00 -27.27
CA LYS A 572 -25.37 9.08 -28.26
C LYS A 572 -26.28 10.29 -28.01
N SER A 573 -27.57 10.05 -27.72
CA SER A 573 -28.54 11.11 -27.39
C SER A 573 -28.22 11.76 -26.04
N MET A 574 -27.86 10.94 -25.04
CA MET A 574 -27.45 11.43 -23.71
C MET A 574 -26.23 12.35 -23.79
N ILE A 575 -25.23 11.99 -24.60
CA ILE A 575 -24.03 12.81 -24.84
C ILE A 575 -24.43 14.15 -25.45
N ASN A 576 -25.23 14.16 -26.53
CA ASN A 576 -25.64 15.40 -27.20
C ASN A 576 -26.40 16.34 -26.25
N LYS A 577 -27.33 15.78 -25.47
CA LYS A 577 -28.06 16.53 -24.43
C LYS A 577 -27.09 17.11 -23.40
N PHE A 578 -26.17 16.30 -22.89
CA PHE A 578 -25.20 16.73 -21.89
C PHE A 578 -24.27 17.84 -22.40
N LEU A 579 -23.74 17.72 -23.63
CA LEU A 579 -22.89 18.77 -24.23
C LEU A 579 -23.66 20.08 -24.44
N ALA A 580 -24.92 20.00 -24.89
CA ALA A 580 -25.77 21.18 -25.06
C ALA A 580 -26.08 21.86 -23.71
N GLU A 581 -26.47 21.09 -22.69
CA GLU A 581 -26.74 21.58 -21.34
C GLU A 581 -25.52 22.26 -20.70
N LYS A 582 -24.32 21.68 -20.91
CA LYS A 582 -23.06 22.21 -20.38
C LYS A 582 -22.39 23.25 -21.29
N LYS A 583 -22.93 23.46 -22.49
CA LYS A 583 -22.39 24.35 -23.53
C LYS A 583 -20.95 23.98 -23.93
N TYR A 584 -20.65 22.68 -23.99
CA TYR A 584 -19.37 22.18 -24.44
C TYR A 584 -19.32 22.09 -25.96
N ASN A 585 -18.22 22.52 -26.56
CA ASN A 585 -17.99 22.50 -28.01
C ASN A 585 -17.07 21.35 -28.44
N PHE A 586 -17.14 20.23 -27.73
CA PHE A 586 -16.29 19.06 -27.93
C PHE A 586 -16.58 18.35 -29.25
N THR A 587 -15.53 17.87 -29.91
CA THR A 587 -15.67 16.93 -31.02
C THR A 587 -15.65 15.52 -30.46
N VAL A 588 -16.82 14.90 -30.39
CA VAL A 588 -16.98 13.54 -29.85
C VAL A 588 -16.80 12.50 -30.95
N LEU A 589 -16.06 11.44 -30.63
CA LEU A 589 -16.00 10.21 -31.42
C LEU A 589 -16.67 9.08 -30.64
N TYR A 590 -17.32 8.16 -31.34
CA TYR A 590 -17.90 6.96 -30.73
C TYR A 590 -16.93 5.80 -30.86
N ASP A 591 -16.60 5.17 -29.73
CA ASP A 591 -15.76 3.98 -29.74
C ASP A 591 -16.51 2.79 -30.38
N GLY A 592 -15.75 1.87 -30.97
CA GLY A 592 -16.28 0.71 -31.67
C GLY A 592 -16.60 -0.45 -30.73
N TYR A 593 -17.51 -1.32 -31.16
CA TYR A 593 -17.82 -2.55 -30.42
C TYR A 593 -16.65 -3.51 -30.44
N ASN A 594 -16.27 -4.00 -29.26
CA ASN A 594 -15.22 -4.97 -29.05
C ASN A 594 -15.85 -6.30 -28.62
N ALA A 595 -15.61 -7.35 -29.42
CA ALA A 595 -16.18 -8.68 -29.19
C ALA A 595 -15.62 -9.36 -27.93
N ASP A 596 -14.38 -9.06 -27.55
CA ASP A 596 -13.70 -9.69 -26.41
C ASP A 596 -14.23 -9.15 -25.07
N SER A 597 -14.34 -7.83 -24.96
CA SER A 597 -14.86 -7.15 -23.76
C SER A 597 -16.39 -7.10 -23.72
N LYS A 598 -17.06 -7.32 -24.87
CA LYS A 598 -18.49 -7.10 -25.07
C LYS A 598 -18.93 -5.66 -24.74
N HIS A 599 -18.03 -4.70 -24.93
CA HIS A 599 -18.24 -3.29 -24.66
C HIS A 599 -17.87 -2.42 -25.88
N LEU A 600 -18.37 -1.18 -25.91
CA LEU A 600 -17.97 -0.16 -26.89
C LEU A 600 -16.60 0.41 -26.51
N ASP A 601 -15.53 -0.36 -26.71
CA ASP A 601 -14.20 0.02 -26.23
C ASP A 601 -13.03 -0.40 -27.13
N ILE A 602 -13.22 -0.61 -28.44
CA ILE A 602 -12.13 -1.15 -29.29
C ILE A 602 -10.87 -0.25 -29.29
N ALA A 603 -11.03 1.07 -29.37
CA ALA A 603 -9.91 2.00 -29.31
C ALA A 603 -9.37 2.14 -27.88
N TYR A 604 -10.26 2.21 -26.88
CA TYR A 604 -9.85 2.27 -25.48
C TYR A 604 -9.10 1.01 -25.04
N ALA A 605 -9.64 -0.19 -25.25
CA ALA A 605 -9.03 -1.46 -24.86
C ALA A 605 -7.64 -1.63 -25.46
N ARG A 606 -7.45 -1.17 -26.70
CA ARG A 606 -6.13 -1.12 -27.33
C ARG A 606 -5.20 -0.13 -26.63
N CYS A 607 -5.61 1.12 -26.46
CA CYS A 607 -4.78 2.14 -25.80
C CYS A 607 -4.49 1.79 -24.33
N ALA A 608 -5.48 1.24 -23.61
CA ALA A 608 -5.38 0.82 -22.23
C ALA A 608 -4.36 -0.31 -22.07
N LYS A 609 -4.38 -1.28 -23.01
CA LYS A 609 -3.39 -2.35 -23.08
C LYS A 609 -2.00 -1.83 -23.44
N ASP A 610 -1.89 -1.05 -24.52
CA ASP A 610 -0.59 -0.60 -25.06
C ASP A 610 0.11 0.40 -24.12
N TYR A 611 -0.65 1.15 -23.32
CA TYR A 611 -0.12 2.22 -22.44
C TYR A 611 -0.39 1.99 -20.96
N HIS A 612 -0.71 0.74 -20.57
CA HIS A 612 -0.91 0.31 -19.19
C HIS A 612 -1.85 1.21 -18.38
N SER A 613 -2.97 1.60 -19.00
CA SER A 613 -4.04 2.31 -18.32
C SER A 613 -5.13 1.35 -17.86
N SER A 614 -5.66 1.59 -16.66
CA SER A 614 -6.69 0.74 -16.04
C SER A 614 -8.00 1.47 -15.77
N GLY A 615 -8.20 2.67 -16.33
CA GLY A 615 -9.46 3.40 -16.11
C GLY A 615 -9.60 4.71 -16.86
N ILE A 616 -10.83 5.17 -16.94
CA ILE A 616 -11.22 6.47 -17.49
C ILE A 616 -11.44 7.52 -16.37
N PRO A 617 -11.17 8.81 -16.61
CA PRO A 617 -10.75 9.36 -17.89
C PRO A 617 -9.29 9.05 -18.22
N MET A 618 -9.01 8.72 -19.48
CA MET A 618 -7.66 8.50 -19.99
C MET A 618 -7.36 9.55 -21.05
N LYS A 619 -6.35 10.38 -20.81
CA LYS A 619 -5.92 11.45 -21.72
C LYS A 619 -4.64 11.09 -22.42
N LEU A 620 -4.62 11.31 -23.73
CA LEU A 620 -3.44 11.12 -24.57
C LEU A 620 -3.12 12.41 -25.30
N ILE A 621 -1.83 12.71 -25.45
CA ILE A 621 -1.35 13.75 -26.36
C ILE A 621 -0.37 13.11 -27.33
N ILE A 622 -0.64 13.26 -28.62
CA ILE A 622 0.12 12.72 -29.74
C ILE A 622 0.75 13.89 -30.49
N ASP A 623 2.03 13.78 -30.85
CA ASP A 623 2.72 14.80 -31.64
C ASP A 623 2.42 14.72 -33.14
N GLN A 624 2.99 15.69 -33.87
CA GLN A 624 2.87 15.84 -35.31
C GLN A 624 3.40 14.63 -36.09
N GLN A 625 4.32 13.83 -35.51
CA GLN A 625 4.83 12.61 -36.13
C GLN A 625 3.91 11.40 -35.91
N GLY A 626 2.81 11.57 -35.17
CA GLY A 626 1.91 10.49 -34.80
C GLY A 626 2.46 9.61 -33.68
N ARG A 627 3.35 10.15 -32.84
CA ARG A 627 3.91 9.46 -31.67
C ARG A 627 3.18 9.91 -30.43
N LEU A 628 2.89 8.98 -29.54
CA LEU A 628 2.32 9.29 -28.23
C LEU A 628 3.38 9.95 -27.35
N ARG A 629 3.02 11.09 -26.76
CA ARG A 629 3.92 11.94 -25.96
C ARG A 629 3.53 12.11 -24.52
N TRP A 630 2.25 11.90 -24.19
CA TRP A 630 1.79 11.98 -22.82
C TRP A 630 0.57 11.09 -22.61
N VAL A 631 0.52 10.43 -21.45
CA VAL A 631 -0.58 9.60 -20.97
C VAL A 631 -0.93 10.03 -19.57
N ASN A 632 -2.21 10.25 -19.29
CA ASN A 632 -2.68 10.55 -17.95
C ASN A 632 -3.98 9.83 -17.64
N ASN A 633 -4.02 9.17 -16.49
CA ASN A 633 -5.20 8.49 -15.99
C ASN A 633 -5.79 9.26 -14.81
N GLY A 634 -7.07 9.59 -14.90
CA GLY A 634 -7.81 10.27 -13.85
C GLY A 634 -7.83 11.79 -13.97
N TYR A 635 -8.12 12.43 -12.85
CA TYR A 635 -8.26 13.88 -12.74
C TYR A 635 -7.92 14.32 -11.31
N LYS A 636 -7.01 15.29 -11.19
CA LYS A 636 -6.50 15.79 -9.89
C LYS A 636 -7.43 16.81 -9.20
N GLY A 637 -8.61 17.10 -9.78
CA GLY A 637 -9.65 17.89 -9.12
C GLY A 637 -9.62 19.40 -9.40
N SER A 638 -8.66 19.93 -10.17
CA SER A 638 -8.59 21.36 -10.52
C SER A 638 -8.70 21.59 -12.04
N PRO A 639 -9.73 22.33 -12.52
CA PRO A 639 -9.88 22.65 -13.94
C PRO A 639 -8.74 23.51 -14.50
N SER A 640 -8.31 24.53 -13.75
CA SER A 640 -7.21 25.40 -14.17
C SER A 640 -5.88 24.65 -14.26
N ALA A 641 -5.60 23.78 -13.28
CA ALA A 641 -4.38 22.97 -13.31
C ALA A 641 -4.37 21.98 -14.49
N LEU A 642 -5.48 21.30 -14.77
CA LEU A 642 -5.58 20.40 -15.93
C LEU A 642 -5.36 21.15 -17.25
N ALA A 643 -5.91 22.36 -17.39
CA ALA A 643 -5.71 23.19 -18.58
C ALA A 643 -4.25 23.59 -18.75
N ASP A 644 -3.55 23.90 -17.65
CA ASP A 644 -2.11 24.20 -17.66
C ASP A 644 -1.26 22.96 -18.01
N GLU A 645 -1.60 21.80 -17.46
CA GLU A 645 -0.92 20.52 -17.76
C GLU A 645 -0.97 20.25 -19.26
N ILE A 646 -2.16 20.31 -19.87
CA ILE A 646 -2.34 20.10 -21.31
C ILE A 646 -1.60 21.18 -22.12
N SER A 647 -1.74 22.45 -21.72
CA SER A 647 -1.09 23.57 -22.41
C SER A 647 0.43 23.41 -22.43
N TYR A 648 1.01 23.02 -21.30
CA TYR A 648 2.45 22.86 -21.16
C TYR A 648 2.98 21.79 -22.13
N ILE A 649 2.28 20.66 -22.27
CA ILE A 649 2.67 19.61 -23.22
C ILE A 649 2.55 20.12 -24.66
N ILE A 650 1.41 20.74 -25.03
CA ILE A 650 1.22 21.30 -26.40
C ILE A 650 2.33 22.30 -26.74
N GLU A 651 2.58 23.27 -25.87
CA GLU A 651 3.60 24.31 -26.06
C GLU A 651 5.02 23.72 -26.12
N THR A 652 5.27 22.60 -25.46
CA THR A 652 6.54 21.87 -25.54
C THR A 652 6.70 21.21 -26.92
N LEU A 653 5.68 20.50 -27.40
CA LEU A 653 5.70 19.84 -28.71
C LEU A 653 5.80 20.83 -29.88
N GLN A 654 5.14 21.98 -29.77
CA GLN A 654 5.26 23.07 -30.76
C GLN A 654 6.69 23.64 -30.85
N LYS A 655 7.46 23.61 -29.75
CA LYS A 655 8.87 24.03 -29.73
C LYS A 655 9.79 22.96 -30.31
N GLU A 656 9.51 21.69 -30.06
CA GLU A 656 10.28 20.57 -30.62
C GLU A 656 10.14 20.47 -32.15
N GLU A 657 8.95 20.72 -32.71
CA GLU A 657 8.78 20.73 -34.17
C GLU A 657 9.70 21.75 -34.86
N LYS A 658 9.87 22.93 -34.25
CA LYS A 658 10.76 23.99 -34.76
C LYS A 658 12.25 23.58 -34.72
N SER A 659 12.64 22.59 -33.92
CA SER A 659 14.02 22.09 -33.87
C SER A 659 14.26 20.86 -34.77
N VAL A 660 13.22 20.07 -35.07
CA VAL A 660 13.32 18.80 -35.83
C VAL A 660 13.30 18.99 -37.36
N SER A 661 12.93 20.16 -37.89
CA SER A 661 12.94 20.42 -39.35
C SER A 661 14.33 20.39 -40.05
N LYS A 662 15.37 19.85 -39.40
CA LYS A 662 16.77 19.76 -39.90
C LYS A 662 17.34 18.34 -40.10
N SER A 663 16.61 17.25 -39.89
CA SER A 663 17.17 15.90 -40.17
C SER A 663 16.11 14.85 -40.55
N HIS A 664 16.21 14.29 -41.75
CA HIS A 664 15.35 13.22 -42.28
C HIS A 664 15.90 11.84 -41.91
N LEU A 665 15.07 10.96 -41.34
CA LEU A 665 15.29 9.51 -41.28
C LEU A 665 14.00 8.76 -41.70
N PRO A 666 14.12 7.59 -42.37
CA PRO A 666 12.99 6.87 -42.96
C PRO A 666 12.27 5.95 -41.93
N PRO A 667 11.01 5.53 -42.20
CA PRO A 667 10.17 4.83 -41.23
C PRO A 667 10.43 3.30 -41.21
N PRO A 668 10.19 2.62 -40.06
CA PRO A 668 10.26 1.16 -39.96
C PRO A 668 8.98 0.46 -40.46
N PRO A 669 9.03 -0.86 -40.77
CA PRO A 669 7.93 -1.59 -41.40
C PRO A 669 6.74 -1.88 -40.46
N ALA A 670 5.55 -1.97 -41.05
CA ALA A 670 4.27 -2.17 -40.38
C ALA A 670 4.09 -3.57 -39.77
N GLY A 671 3.51 -3.62 -38.57
CA GLY A 671 3.17 -4.83 -37.84
C GLY A 671 1.89 -5.54 -38.36
N GLY A 672 1.84 -6.86 -38.17
CA GLY A 672 0.72 -7.73 -38.55
C GLY A 672 0.03 -8.38 -37.34
N GLU A 673 -1.28 -8.56 -37.47
CA GLU A 673 -2.23 -9.18 -36.54
C GLU A 673 -2.10 -10.73 -36.49
N VAL A 674 -2.60 -11.33 -35.39
CA VAL A 674 -2.62 -12.78 -35.15
C VAL A 674 -3.93 -13.38 -35.64
N GLY A 675 -3.86 -14.24 -36.66
CA GLY A 675 -5.01 -14.99 -37.19
C GLY A 675 -4.80 -15.47 -38.63
N GLY A 676 -3.72 -16.21 -38.89
CA GLY A 676 -3.37 -16.71 -40.23
C GLY A 676 -1.90 -17.13 -40.38
N GLY A 677 -1.30 -17.72 -39.34
CA GLY A 677 0.11 -18.13 -39.36
C GLY A 677 0.35 -19.45 -40.13
N PRO A 678 1.60 -19.77 -40.51
CA PRO A 678 1.97 -20.98 -41.27
C PRO A 678 2.01 -22.28 -40.44
N TYR A 679 1.30 -22.34 -39.32
CA TYR A 679 1.26 -23.49 -38.41
C TYR A 679 -0.13 -23.61 -37.76
N PHE A 680 -0.51 -24.81 -37.32
CA PHE A 680 -1.76 -25.07 -36.59
C PHE A 680 -1.47 -25.42 -35.12
N SER A 681 -2.45 -25.29 -34.25
CA SER A 681 -2.33 -25.62 -32.83
C SER A 681 -3.50 -26.49 -32.38
N THR A 682 -3.20 -27.56 -31.64
CA THR A 682 -4.20 -28.50 -31.13
C THR A 682 -4.14 -28.59 -29.62
N PRO A 683 -5.30 -28.56 -28.91
CA PRO A 683 -5.32 -28.90 -27.50
C PRO A 683 -4.97 -30.38 -27.31
N VAL A 684 -4.19 -30.68 -26.29
CA VAL A 684 -3.76 -32.05 -25.96
C VAL A 684 -3.98 -32.34 -24.49
N PHE A 685 -4.29 -33.61 -24.21
CA PHE A 685 -4.44 -34.13 -22.86
C PHE A 685 -3.68 -35.45 -22.72
N PHE A 686 -3.00 -35.63 -21.59
CA PHE A 686 -2.33 -36.88 -21.23
C PHE A 686 -2.28 -37.04 -19.71
N TYR A 687 -1.94 -38.23 -19.23
CA TYR A 687 -2.03 -38.60 -17.82
C TYR A 687 -0.71 -39.13 -17.32
N ASN A 688 -0.42 -38.95 -16.04
CA ASN A 688 0.64 -39.69 -15.37
C ASN A 688 0.26 -41.18 -15.22
N ALA A 689 1.24 -42.01 -14.83
CA ALA A 689 1.10 -43.47 -14.85
C ALA A 689 -0.09 -44.01 -14.02
N ASP A 690 -0.41 -43.37 -12.90
CA ASP A 690 -1.53 -43.76 -12.03
C ASP A 690 -2.84 -42.99 -12.32
N SER A 691 -2.85 -42.15 -13.36
CA SER A 691 -3.96 -41.27 -13.76
C SER A 691 -4.43 -40.27 -12.68
N SER A 692 -3.64 -40.03 -11.63
CA SER A 692 -3.97 -39.04 -10.58
C SER A 692 -3.87 -37.59 -11.08
N ILE A 693 -3.07 -37.34 -12.11
CA ILE A 693 -2.88 -36.02 -12.72
C ILE A 693 -3.16 -36.12 -14.22
N ARG A 694 -4.12 -35.32 -14.68
CA ARG A 694 -4.38 -35.05 -16.10
C ARG A 694 -3.65 -33.77 -16.47
N PHE A 695 -2.70 -33.86 -17.39
CA PHE A 695 -2.01 -32.72 -17.98
C PHE A 695 -2.78 -32.22 -19.20
N ALA A 696 -2.95 -30.91 -19.28
CA ALA A 696 -3.49 -30.21 -20.42
C ALA A 696 -2.42 -29.33 -21.05
N GLY A 697 -2.48 -29.20 -22.38
CA GLY A 697 -1.50 -28.41 -23.11
C GLY A 697 -1.97 -28.07 -24.52
N THR A 698 -1.09 -27.41 -25.26
CA THR A 698 -1.26 -27.07 -26.67
C THR A 698 -0.03 -27.53 -27.45
N LEU A 699 -0.25 -28.35 -28.48
CA LEU A 699 0.77 -28.75 -29.45
C LEU A 699 0.63 -27.89 -30.70
N SER A 700 1.64 -27.07 -30.99
CA SER A 700 1.75 -26.24 -32.19
C SER A 700 2.65 -26.93 -33.21
N GLN A 701 2.19 -27.08 -34.46
CA GLN A 701 2.87 -27.81 -35.53
C GLN A 701 2.81 -27.05 -36.87
N PRO A 702 3.89 -27.06 -37.66
CA PRO A 702 3.93 -26.41 -38.97
C PRO A 702 2.84 -26.94 -39.91
N LEU A 703 2.22 -26.05 -40.71
CA LEU A 703 1.07 -26.38 -41.56
C LEU A 703 1.50 -26.94 -42.92
N GLN A 704 2.56 -26.40 -43.51
CA GLN A 704 2.97 -26.68 -44.89
C GLN A 704 4.13 -27.70 -44.99
N GLN A 705 4.92 -27.85 -43.94
CA GLN A 705 6.08 -28.75 -43.90
C GLN A 705 6.00 -29.68 -42.69
N LYS A 706 6.68 -30.83 -42.75
CA LYS A 706 6.78 -31.71 -41.57
C LYS A 706 7.74 -31.08 -40.57
N ALA A 707 7.37 -31.10 -39.29
CA ALA A 707 8.28 -30.71 -38.22
C ALA A 707 9.57 -31.54 -38.29
N THR A 708 10.70 -30.90 -38.06
CA THR A 708 12.03 -31.55 -38.05
C THR A 708 12.42 -31.99 -36.64
N LYS A 709 11.91 -31.30 -35.62
CA LYS A 709 12.17 -31.54 -34.19
C LYS A 709 10.91 -31.22 -33.38
N ALA A 710 10.87 -31.69 -32.13
CA ALA A 710 9.84 -31.30 -31.16
C ALA A 710 10.48 -30.76 -29.87
N VAL A 711 9.84 -29.76 -29.25
CA VAL A 711 10.31 -29.14 -28.00
C VAL A 711 9.16 -29.06 -27.00
N VAL A 712 9.40 -29.50 -25.76
CA VAL A 712 8.49 -29.24 -24.64
C VAL A 712 8.96 -28.01 -23.88
N LEU A 713 8.06 -27.07 -23.61
CA LEU A 713 8.35 -25.87 -22.81
C LEU A 713 8.02 -26.13 -21.33
N VAL A 714 8.97 -25.78 -20.45
CA VAL A 714 8.91 -26.02 -19.00
C VAL A 714 9.04 -24.69 -18.25
N SER A 715 8.01 -24.37 -17.47
CA SER A 715 7.84 -23.15 -16.69
C SER A 715 8.84 -22.99 -15.55
N GLY A 716 9.01 -21.74 -15.11
CA GLY A 716 9.79 -21.37 -13.94
C GLY A 716 8.98 -21.42 -12.64
N THR A 717 9.50 -20.78 -11.59
CA THR A 717 8.85 -20.72 -10.28
C THR A 717 7.54 -19.91 -10.35
N GLY A 718 6.51 -20.40 -9.64
CA GLY A 718 5.14 -19.88 -9.65
C GLY A 718 4.23 -20.68 -10.59
N LYS A 719 2.93 -20.65 -10.34
CA LYS A 719 1.92 -21.28 -11.22
C LYS A 719 1.84 -20.54 -12.54
N GLN A 720 2.08 -21.21 -13.66
CA GLN A 720 1.98 -20.65 -15.00
C GLN A 720 1.00 -21.44 -15.87
N ASP A 721 0.28 -20.72 -16.72
CA ASP A 721 -0.46 -21.33 -17.82
C ASP A 721 0.50 -21.79 -18.93
N ARG A 722 0.00 -22.57 -19.88
CA ARG A 722 0.79 -23.03 -21.04
C ARG A 722 1.38 -21.90 -21.90
N ASP A 723 0.85 -20.68 -21.82
CA ASP A 723 1.40 -19.53 -22.55
C ASP A 723 2.60 -18.91 -21.81
N GLY A 724 2.94 -19.39 -20.62
CA GLY A 724 4.02 -18.86 -19.78
C GLY A 724 3.74 -17.43 -19.34
N THR A 725 2.49 -17.13 -18.97
CA THR A 725 2.07 -15.78 -18.63
C THR A 725 2.78 -15.27 -17.37
N MET A 726 3.74 -14.36 -17.55
CA MET A 726 4.53 -13.76 -16.48
C MET A 726 4.67 -12.26 -16.70
N ALA A 727 4.48 -11.46 -15.64
CA ALA A 727 4.52 -9.99 -15.74
C ALA A 727 3.61 -9.41 -16.85
N GLY A 728 2.52 -10.09 -17.21
CA GLY A 728 1.63 -9.68 -18.32
C GLY A 728 2.07 -10.14 -19.71
N HIS A 729 3.21 -10.81 -19.83
CA HIS A 729 3.76 -11.32 -21.09
C HIS A 729 3.49 -12.80 -21.27
N LYS A 730 3.02 -13.20 -22.45
CA LYS A 730 2.84 -14.60 -22.85
C LYS A 730 4.16 -15.18 -23.39
N PHE A 731 5.13 -15.34 -22.50
CA PHE A 731 6.53 -15.64 -22.82
C PHE A 731 6.68 -16.90 -23.69
N PHE A 732 6.04 -18.00 -23.31
CA PHE A 732 6.09 -19.25 -24.06
C PHE A 732 5.23 -19.25 -25.32
N ALA A 733 4.18 -18.44 -25.40
CA ALA A 733 3.41 -18.30 -26.63
C ALA A 733 4.24 -17.66 -27.75
N VAL A 734 5.04 -16.63 -27.43
CA VAL A 734 5.92 -15.96 -28.41
C VAL A 734 7.04 -16.90 -28.86
N ILE A 735 7.65 -17.65 -27.94
CA ILE A 735 8.65 -18.67 -28.29
C ILE A 735 8.02 -19.75 -29.19
N ALA A 736 6.83 -20.25 -28.83
CA ALA A 736 6.15 -21.27 -29.61
C ALA A 736 5.78 -20.79 -31.01
N ASP A 737 5.29 -19.54 -31.17
CA ASP A 737 5.03 -18.95 -32.50
C ASP A 737 6.30 -18.88 -33.33
N SER A 738 7.39 -18.38 -32.75
CA SER A 738 8.68 -18.24 -33.44
C SER A 738 9.23 -19.58 -33.93
N LEU A 739 9.21 -20.60 -33.07
CA LEU A 739 9.72 -21.94 -33.39
C LEU A 739 8.81 -22.71 -34.34
N SER A 740 7.48 -22.60 -34.18
CA SER A 740 6.52 -23.30 -35.06
C SER A 740 6.56 -22.78 -36.50
N ARG A 741 6.94 -21.51 -36.71
CA ARG A 741 7.21 -20.93 -38.03
C ARG A 741 8.52 -21.40 -38.66
N GLN A 742 9.37 -22.08 -37.89
CA GLN A 742 10.71 -22.55 -38.29
C GLN A 742 10.78 -24.08 -38.24
N ASP A 743 9.67 -24.74 -38.57
CA ASP A 743 9.57 -26.20 -38.72
C ASP A 743 9.82 -27.00 -37.43
N VAL A 744 9.52 -26.45 -36.26
CA VAL A 744 9.63 -27.13 -34.95
C VAL A 744 8.23 -27.33 -34.36
N ALA A 745 7.94 -28.56 -33.91
CA ALA A 745 6.73 -28.83 -33.13
C ALA A 745 6.94 -28.38 -31.68
N VAL A 746 6.01 -27.60 -31.11
CA VAL A 746 6.16 -27.07 -29.75
C VAL A 746 4.99 -27.50 -28.87
N LEU A 747 5.31 -28.24 -27.81
CA LEU A 747 4.35 -28.63 -26.77
C LEU A 747 4.47 -27.69 -25.58
N ARG A 748 3.38 -26.98 -25.30
CA ARG A 748 3.21 -26.14 -24.12
C ARG A 748 2.23 -26.79 -23.16
N ILE A 749 2.54 -26.84 -21.87
CA ILE A 749 1.71 -27.51 -20.86
C ILE A 749 1.32 -26.55 -19.74
N ASP A 750 0.12 -26.67 -19.20
CA ASP A 750 -0.27 -25.95 -17.98
C ASP A 750 0.35 -26.63 -16.75
N ASP A 751 0.83 -25.84 -15.80
CA ASP A 751 1.33 -26.37 -14.53
C ASP A 751 0.23 -27.07 -13.71
N ARG A 752 0.64 -27.91 -12.75
CA ARG A 752 -0.28 -28.61 -11.83
C ARG A 752 -1.29 -27.64 -11.19
N GLY A 753 -2.57 -27.94 -11.31
CA GLY A 753 -3.65 -27.10 -10.76
C GLY A 753 -3.82 -25.73 -11.44
N THR A 754 -3.29 -25.57 -12.65
CA THR A 754 -3.43 -24.37 -13.49
C THR A 754 -4.07 -24.75 -14.82
N GLY A 755 -4.84 -23.82 -15.42
CA GLY A 755 -5.57 -24.08 -16.66
C GLY A 755 -6.47 -25.31 -16.52
N GLU A 756 -6.23 -26.31 -17.37
CA GLU A 756 -6.99 -27.57 -17.35
C GLU A 756 -6.20 -28.76 -16.76
N THR A 757 -4.96 -28.53 -16.32
CA THR A 757 -4.14 -29.53 -15.65
C THR A 757 -4.60 -29.72 -14.20
N THR A 758 -4.85 -30.97 -13.78
CA THR A 758 -5.25 -31.30 -12.40
C THR A 758 -4.05 -31.38 -11.45
N GLY A 759 -4.26 -31.76 -10.19
CA GLY A 759 -3.18 -31.89 -9.20
C GLY A 759 -2.94 -30.61 -8.38
N LYS A 760 -1.89 -30.63 -7.55
CA LYS A 760 -1.55 -29.55 -6.62
C LYS A 760 -0.10 -29.10 -6.84
N TYR A 761 0.08 -27.84 -7.23
CA TYR A 761 1.40 -27.24 -7.43
C TYR A 761 2.19 -27.15 -6.13
N GLU A 762 1.52 -26.80 -5.03
CA GLU A 762 2.14 -26.55 -3.71
C GLU A 762 2.83 -27.79 -3.12
N ASP A 763 2.46 -28.98 -3.60
CA ASP A 763 3.03 -30.27 -3.17
C ASP A 763 4.19 -30.74 -4.08
N ALA A 764 4.47 -30.00 -5.16
CA ALA A 764 5.49 -30.34 -6.16
C ALA A 764 6.84 -29.69 -5.85
N THR A 765 7.90 -30.36 -6.32
CA THR A 765 9.30 -29.90 -6.27
C THR A 765 9.86 -29.75 -7.68
N THR A 766 11.05 -29.17 -7.83
CA THR A 766 11.75 -29.13 -9.12
C THR A 766 11.96 -30.52 -9.73
N GLU A 767 12.09 -31.56 -8.89
CA GLU A 767 12.14 -32.95 -9.35
C GLU A 767 10.79 -33.44 -9.91
N ASP A 768 9.69 -33.08 -9.27
CA ASP A 768 8.36 -33.39 -9.76
C ASP A 768 8.10 -32.73 -11.13
N PHE A 769 8.54 -31.49 -11.31
CA PHE A 769 8.47 -30.80 -12.61
C PHE A 769 9.35 -31.45 -13.69
N ALA A 770 10.51 -32.00 -13.31
CA ALA A 770 11.33 -32.79 -14.23
C ALA A 770 10.61 -34.07 -14.68
N ASN A 771 9.88 -34.74 -13.78
CA ASN A 771 9.06 -35.90 -14.13
C ASN A 771 7.88 -35.52 -15.04
N ASP A 772 7.26 -34.36 -14.82
CA ASP A 772 6.19 -33.84 -15.70
C ASP A 772 6.72 -33.56 -17.10
N ALA A 773 7.93 -33.00 -17.21
CA ALA A 773 8.61 -32.79 -18.50
C ALA A 773 8.91 -34.11 -19.21
N LEU A 774 9.39 -35.14 -18.49
CA LEU A 774 9.63 -36.48 -19.07
C LEU A 774 8.34 -37.15 -19.53
N LEU A 775 7.23 -36.93 -18.81
CA LEU A 775 5.93 -37.42 -19.22
C LEU A 775 5.46 -36.76 -20.53
N ALA A 776 5.65 -35.45 -20.67
CA ALA A 776 5.36 -34.72 -21.90
C ALA A 776 6.24 -35.18 -23.08
N VAL A 777 7.52 -35.50 -22.84
CA VAL A 777 8.40 -36.13 -23.84
C VAL A 777 7.87 -37.50 -24.26
N SER A 778 7.52 -38.35 -23.29
CA SER A 778 6.93 -39.67 -23.55
C SER A 778 5.64 -39.57 -24.37
N TYR A 779 4.79 -38.58 -24.06
CA TYR A 779 3.58 -38.31 -24.84
C TYR A 779 3.91 -38.01 -26.31
N LEU A 780 4.87 -37.12 -26.59
CA LEU A 780 5.30 -36.82 -27.96
C LEU A 780 5.92 -38.04 -28.67
N LYS A 781 6.68 -38.89 -27.97
CA LYS A 781 7.28 -40.08 -28.58
C LYS A 781 6.28 -41.19 -28.90
N ASN A 782 5.13 -41.21 -28.23
CA ASN A 782 4.06 -42.20 -28.48
C ASN A 782 3.01 -41.71 -29.48
N ARG A 783 3.07 -40.45 -29.90
CA ARG A 783 2.15 -39.87 -30.88
C ARG A 783 2.55 -40.17 -32.33
N PRO A 784 1.63 -40.61 -33.21
CA PRO A 784 1.97 -41.00 -34.58
C PRO A 784 2.67 -39.91 -35.42
N ASP A 785 2.33 -38.65 -35.19
CA ASP A 785 2.80 -37.47 -35.91
C ASP A 785 4.12 -36.89 -35.36
N THR A 786 4.55 -37.28 -34.15
CA THR A 786 5.80 -36.80 -33.53
C THR A 786 6.77 -37.90 -33.08
N LYS A 787 6.39 -39.18 -33.15
CA LYS A 787 7.17 -40.33 -32.61
C LYS A 787 8.61 -40.47 -33.14
N ASN A 788 8.85 -40.01 -34.36
CA ASN A 788 10.15 -40.11 -35.03
C ASN A 788 10.97 -38.81 -34.94
N LEU A 789 10.44 -37.77 -34.29
CA LEU A 789 11.13 -36.50 -34.16
C LEU A 789 12.16 -36.55 -33.02
N PRO A 790 13.33 -35.93 -33.19
CA PRO A 790 14.17 -35.52 -32.07
C PRO A 790 13.36 -34.66 -31.08
N VAL A 791 13.24 -35.11 -29.83
CA VAL A 791 12.51 -34.37 -28.78
C VAL A 791 13.51 -33.72 -27.83
N GLY A 792 13.39 -32.42 -27.64
CA GLY A 792 14.16 -31.66 -26.66
C GLY A 792 13.28 -30.94 -25.64
N LEU A 793 13.92 -30.30 -24.67
CA LEU A 793 13.26 -29.52 -23.63
C LEU A 793 13.77 -28.07 -23.65
N LEU A 794 12.88 -27.10 -23.46
CA LEU A 794 13.23 -25.71 -23.21
C LEU A 794 12.66 -25.29 -21.87
N GLY A 795 13.51 -24.77 -20.97
CA GLY A 795 13.12 -24.40 -19.62
C GLY A 795 13.56 -22.99 -19.29
N HIS A 796 12.69 -22.23 -18.62
CA HIS A 796 13.00 -20.89 -18.10
C HIS A 796 13.17 -20.90 -16.59
N SER A 797 14.17 -20.19 -16.06
CA SER A 797 14.38 -20.05 -14.61
C SER A 797 14.49 -21.41 -13.90
N GLU A 798 13.61 -21.72 -12.94
CA GLU A 798 13.51 -23.06 -12.32
C GLU A 798 13.25 -24.19 -13.33
N GLY A 799 12.50 -23.92 -14.40
CA GLY A 799 12.31 -24.86 -15.51
C GLY A 799 13.64 -25.24 -16.15
N GLY A 800 14.62 -24.32 -16.16
CA GLY A 800 15.99 -24.61 -16.57
C GLY A 800 16.70 -25.65 -15.69
N ALA A 801 16.38 -25.72 -14.39
CA ALA A 801 16.86 -26.79 -13.52
C ALA A 801 16.09 -28.10 -13.73
N ALA A 802 14.76 -28.01 -13.90
CA ALA A 802 13.92 -29.18 -14.15
C ALA A 802 14.33 -29.94 -15.44
N ILE A 803 14.61 -29.22 -16.54
CA ILE A 803 15.04 -29.85 -17.79
C ILE A 803 16.42 -30.53 -17.67
N VAL A 804 17.31 -30.00 -16.83
CA VAL A 804 18.63 -30.60 -16.56
C VAL A 804 18.47 -31.92 -15.81
N ILE A 805 17.59 -31.95 -14.80
CA ILE A 805 17.25 -33.18 -14.08
C ILE A 805 16.63 -34.20 -15.03
N ALA A 806 15.68 -33.78 -15.87
CA ALA A 806 15.00 -34.65 -16.83
C ALA A 806 15.97 -35.25 -17.86
N ALA A 807 16.79 -34.42 -18.49
CA ALA A 807 17.77 -34.86 -19.49
C ALA A 807 18.83 -35.81 -18.92
N ALA A 808 19.24 -35.61 -17.66
CA ALA A 808 20.17 -36.52 -17.00
C ALA A 808 19.55 -37.89 -16.65
N ARG A 809 18.21 -38.02 -16.69
CA ARG A 809 17.47 -39.25 -16.35
C ARG A 809 16.98 -40.03 -17.56
N SER A 810 16.87 -39.40 -18.73
CA SER A 810 16.30 -40.04 -19.91
C SER A 810 17.09 -39.75 -21.19
N LYS A 811 17.37 -40.81 -21.93
CA LYS A 811 17.96 -40.74 -23.27
C LYS A 811 16.95 -40.29 -24.35
N ASP A 812 15.67 -40.19 -24.01
CA ASP A 812 14.65 -39.68 -24.92
C ASP A 812 14.70 -38.16 -25.09
N VAL A 813 15.38 -37.44 -24.19
CA VAL A 813 15.68 -36.02 -24.35
C VAL A 813 16.97 -35.89 -25.15
N GLN A 814 16.87 -35.39 -26.38
CA GLN A 814 17.98 -35.34 -27.33
C GLN A 814 18.73 -34.01 -27.35
N PHE A 815 18.15 -32.94 -26.79
CA PHE A 815 18.79 -31.63 -26.61
C PHE A 815 18.04 -30.80 -25.55
N ILE A 816 18.70 -29.81 -24.96
CA ILE A 816 18.04 -28.86 -24.04
C ILE A 816 18.40 -27.40 -24.32
N ILE A 817 17.45 -26.50 -24.03
CA ILE A 817 17.60 -25.04 -24.11
C ILE A 817 17.24 -24.43 -22.76
N SER A 818 18.21 -23.83 -22.07
CA SER A 818 18.04 -23.23 -20.74
C SER A 818 18.05 -21.71 -20.83
N LEU A 819 16.90 -21.07 -20.57
CA LEU A 819 16.74 -19.61 -20.58
C LEU A 819 16.77 -19.07 -19.14
N SER A 820 17.81 -18.31 -18.79
CA SER A 820 18.05 -17.84 -17.43
C SER A 820 17.91 -18.96 -16.37
N GLY A 821 18.38 -20.17 -16.70
CA GLY A 821 18.21 -21.36 -15.88
C GLY A 821 19.28 -21.57 -14.82
N LEU A 822 18.90 -22.16 -13.68
CA LEU A 822 19.78 -22.34 -12.52
C LEU A 822 20.83 -23.45 -12.74
N ALA A 823 22.11 -23.06 -12.78
CA ALA A 823 23.29 -23.95 -12.79
C ALA A 823 24.17 -23.78 -11.54
N THR A 824 23.71 -23.00 -10.56
CA THR A 824 24.38 -22.77 -9.27
C THR A 824 23.66 -23.56 -8.17
N GLN A 825 24.37 -23.94 -7.10
CA GLN A 825 23.75 -24.56 -5.93
C GLN A 825 22.66 -23.65 -5.34
N GLY A 826 21.57 -24.25 -4.87
CA GLY A 826 20.37 -23.52 -4.44
C GLY A 826 20.61 -22.47 -3.36
N LEU A 827 21.36 -22.81 -2.30
CA LEU A 827 21.72 -21.86 -1.24
C LEU A 827 22.52 -20.67 -1.78
N ASP A 828 23.54 -20.93 -2.60
CA ASP A 828 24.39 -19.88 -3.15
C ASP A 828 23.60 -18.96 -4.09
N ALA A 829 22.69 -19.53 -4.89
CA ALA A 829 21.81 -18.77 -5.76
C ALA A 829 20.88 -17.85 -4.97
N LEU A 830 20.24 -18.34 -3.90
CA LEU A 830 19.37 -17.53 -3.04
C LEU A 830 20.14 -16.40 -2.34
N LEU A 831 21.33 -16.69 -1.82
CA LEU A 831 22.18 -15.67 -1.19
C LEU A 831 22.54 -14.56 -2.16
N GLU A 832 22.89 -14.92 -3.39
CA GLU A 832 23.29 -14.00 -4.44
C GLU A 832 22.12 -13.17 -4.97
N GLN A 833 21.00 -13.81 -5.27
CA GLN A 833 19.74 -13.17 -5.63
C GLN A 833 19.34 -12.15 -4.56
N ASN A 834 19.36 -12.54 -3.28
CA ASN A 834 19.07 -11.63 -2.18
C ASN A 834 20.02 -10.41 -2.17
N ARG A 835 21.33 -10.65 -2.31
CA ARG A 835 22.32 -9.56 -2.29
C ARG A 835 22.10 -8.58 -3.44
N GLN A 836 21.77 -9.06 -4.64
CA GLN A 836 21.46 -8.21 -5.80
C GLN A 836 20.19 -7.39 -5.56
N LEU A 837 19.10 -8.02 -5.12
CA LEU A 837 17.84 -7.32 -4.83
C LEU A 837 17.99 -6.26 -3.73
N VAL A 838 18.70 -6.59 -2.65
CA VAL A 838 18.97 -5.65 -1.55
C VAL A 838 19.89 -4.50 -1.99
N ALA A 839 20.88 -4.78 -2.86
CA ALA A 839 21.77 -3.75 -3.39
C ALA A 839 21.00 -2.72 -4.23
N MET A 840 20.02 -3.16 -5.01
CA MET A 840 19.18 -2.30 -5.87
C MET A 840 18.08 -1.56 -5.11
N ALA A 841 17.70 -2.02 -3.92
CA ALA A 841 16.65 -1.38 -3.14
C ALA A 841 17.01 0.07 -2.76
N ASN A 842 16.06 0.98 -2.93
CA ASN A 842 16.19 2.39 -2.54
C ASN A 842 15.96 2.58 -1.03
N ILE A 843 16.81 1.95 -0.22
CA ILE A 843 16.78 1.99 1.24
C ILE A 843 18.17 2.38 1.79
N PRO A 844 18.26 2.94 3.00
CA PRO A 844 19.54 3.29 3.61
C PRO A 844 20.51 2.12 3.71
N GLN A 845 21.81 2.38 3.61
CA GLN A 845 22.83 1.31 3.65
C GLN A 845 22.78 0.45 4.91
N TYR A 846 22.43 1.03 6.07
CA TYR A 846 22.28 0.27 7.29
C TYR A 846 21.12 -0.74 7.21
N ASP A 847 20.01 -0.40 6.54
CA ASP A 847 18.90 -1.34 6.30
C ASP A 847 19.27 -2.42 5.29
N LYS A 848 20.08 -2.09 4.27
CA LYS A 848 20.66 -3.10 3.37
C LYS A 848 21.48 -4.14 4.15
N ASN A 849 22.32 -3.66 5.07
CA ASN A 849 23.13 -4.55 5.93
C ASN A 849 22.25 -5.41 6.84
N ARG A 850 21.15 -4.86 7.39
CA ARG A 850 20.18 -5.58 8.22
C ARG A 850 19.49 -6.68 7.43
N TYR A 851 18.96 -6.39 6.24
CA TYR A 851 18.33 -7.38 5.35
C TYR A 851 19.30 -8.50 4.98
N ASN A 852 20.52 -8.16 4.55
CA ASN A 852 21.53 -9.16 4.22
C ASN A 852 21.90 -10.03 5.44
N ASN A 853 22.01 -9.44 6.63
CA ASN A 853 22.38 -10.22 7.82
C ASN A 853 21.30 -11.22 8.24
N ILE A 854 20.02 -10.82 8.24
CA ILE A 854 18.95 -11.76 8.59
C ILE A 854 18.77 -12.83 7.51
N ASN A 855 18.77 -12.45 6.23
CA ASN A 855 18.59 -13.41 5.14
C ASN A 855 19.71 -14.45 5.09
N ASP A 856 20.96 -14.05 5.26
CA ASP A 856 22.12 -14.96 5.30
C ASP A 856 21.95 -16.03 6.40
N ARG A 857 21.61 -15.61 7.62
CA ARG A 857 21.33 -16.52 8.74
C ARG A 857 20.16 -17.46 8.45
N MET A 858 19.07 -16.91 7.94
CA MET A 858 17.83 -17.67 7.71
C MET A 858 18.00 -18.68 6.57
N PHE A 859 18.73 -18.34 5.50
CA PHE A 859 19.00 -19.23 4.37
C PHE A 859 19.94 -20.37 4.78
N HIS A 860 21.05 -20.06 5.47
CA HIS A 860 21.95 -21.09 5.99
C HIS A 860 21.25 -22.06 6.94
N LEU A 861 20.40 -21.55 7.83
CA LEU A 861 19.63 -22.39 8.75
C LEU A 861 18.61 -23.25 7.99
N ALA A 862 17.91 -22.68 7.01
CA ALA A 862 16.98 -23.43 6.17
C ALA A 862 17.67 -24.54 5.39
N TYR A 863 18.86 -24.28 4.83
CA TYR A 863 19.69 -25.28 4.16
C TYR A 863 20.13 -26.41 5.11
N GLN A 864 20.63 -26.06 6.31
CA GLN A 864 21.12 -27.04 7.28
C GLN A 864 20.01 -27.97 7.77
N TYR A 865 18.82 -27.43 7.99
CA TYR A 865 17.68 -28.15 8.58
C TYR A 865 16.60 -28.49 7.54
N ALA A 866 16.95 -28.49 6.26
CA ALA A 866 16.02 -28.74 5.15
C ALA A 866 15.30 -30.09 5.24
N ASN A 867 15.84 -31.08 5.95
CA ASN A 867 15.20 -32.39 6.15
C ASN A 867 14.70 -32.62 7.59
N ASP A 868 14.85 -31.64 8.48
CA ASP A 868 14.51 -31.75 9.91
C ASP A 868 13.11 -31.16 10.20
N THR A 869 12.26 -31.88 10.94
CA THR A 869 10.91 -31.42 11.33
C THR A 869 10.93 -30.20 12.26
N SER A 870 12.06 -29.93 12.93
CA SER A 870 12.26 -28.78 13.82
C SER A 870 12.61 -27.46 13.10
N LEU A 871 12.69 -27.46 11.77
CA LEU A 871 13.08 -26.30 10.96
C LEU A 871 12.28 -25.03 11.32
N GLU A 872 10.96 -25.13 11.46
CA GLU A 872 10.11 -23.99 11.85
C GLU A 872 10.57 -23.35 13.17
N THR A 873 10.71 -24.19 14.21
CA THR A 873 11.12 -23.73 15.55
C THR A 873 12.50 -23.07 15.51
N LYS A 874 13.44 -23.64 14.74
CA LYS A 874 14.80 -23.10 14.60
C LYS A 874 14.81 -21.75 13.86
N LEU A 875 14.04 -21.60 12.78
CA LEU A 875 13.92 -20.33 12.06
C LEU A 875 13.34 -19.22 12.95
N ARG A 876 12.29 -19.53 13.71
CA ARG A 876 11.68 -18.59 14.65
C ARG A 876 12.66 -18.18 15.77
N GLY A 877 13.39 -19.14 16.32
CA GLY A 877 14.44 -18.87 17.32
C GLY A 877 15.59 -18.01 16.77
N CYS A 878 16.03 -18.28 15.54
CA CYS A 878 17.06 -17.49 14.86
C CYS A 878 16.61 -16.03 14.66
N TYR A 879 15.38 -15.82 14.19
CA TYR A 879 14.82 -14.48 14.04
C TYR A 879 14.70 -13.75 15.38
N ALA A 880 14.20 -14.42 16.43
CA ALA A 880 14.09 -13.81 17.76
C ALA A 880 15.46 -13.35 18.29
N SER A 881 16.48 -14.20 18.19
CA SER A 881 17.86 -13.86 18.60
C SER A 881 18.46 -12.74 17.76
N TRP A 882 18.23 -12.76 16.45
CA TRP A 882 18.67 -11.69 15.56
C TRP A 882 17.98 -10.36 15.90
N LYS A 883 16.66 -10.39 16.15
CA LYS A 883 15.88 -9.18 16.42
C LYS A 883 16.31 -8.48 17.71
N GLU A 884 16.73 -9.25 18.72
CA GLU A 884 17.29 -8.66 19.94
C GLU A 884 18.58 -7.85 19.66
N LYS A 885 19.47 -8.38 18.81
CA LYS A 885 20.71 -7.68 18.40
C LYS A 885 20.41 -6.50 17.50
N ASP A 886 19.46 -6.65 16.58
CA ASP A 886 19.01 -5.62 15.67
C ASP A 886 18.40 -4.42 16.41
N ASN A 887 17.58 -4.66 17.43
CA ASN A 887 17.01 -3.59 18.25
C ASN A 887 18.13 -2.75 18.91
N LYS A 888 19.19 -3.39 19.44
CA LYS A 888 20.35 -2.68 20.03
C LYS A 888 21.08 -1.81 18.99
N LEU A 889 21.19 -2.29 17.75
CA LEU A 889 21.76 -1.52 16.64
C LEU A 889 20.90 -0.30 16.30
N VAL A 890 19.59 -0.48 16.11
CA VAL A 890 18.64 0.61 15.79
C VAL A 890 18.67 1.69 16.87
N ASP A 891 18.73 1.27 18.14
CA ASP A 891 18.84 2.17 19.28
C ASP A 891 20.12 3.03 19.20
N SER A 892 21.26 2.43 18.82
CA SER A 892 22.53 3.15 18.64
C SER A 892 22.51 4.18 17.49
N LEU A 893 21.67 3.96 16.48
CA LEU A 893 21.53 4.83 15.31
C LEU A 893 20.57 6.01 15.54
N GLN A 894 19.93 6.10 16.71
CA GLN A 894 18.99 7.16 17.09
C GLN A 894 17.82 7.36 16.10
N ILE A 895 17.37 6.29 15.43
CA ILE A 895 16.30 6.36 14.43
C ILE A 895 14.95 6.60 15.12
N LYS A 896 14.29 7.71 14.78
CA LYS A 896 13.00 8.11 15.38
C LYS A 896 11.87 7.13 15.05
N PHE A 897 11.84 6.60 13.82
CA PHE A 897 10.84 5.64 13.34
C PHE A 897 11.53 4.53 12.54
N ASP A 898 11.67 3.33 13.11
CA ASP A 898 12.22 2.16 12.40
C ASP A 898 11.12 1.52 11.55
N HIS A 899 11.27 1.65 10.23
CA HIS A 899 10.36 1.08 9.24
C HIS A 899 10.81 -0.30 8.73
N PHE A 900 11.94 -0.84 9.19
CA PHE A 900 12.42 -2.15 8.79
C PHE A 900 11.47 -3.27 9.26
N ARG A 901 11.04 -4.13 8.34
CA ARG A 901 10.17 -5.27 8.65
C ARG A 901 10.68 -6.51 7.92
N PHE A 902 11.10 -7.52 8.67
CA PHE A 902 11.36 -8.84 8.13
C PHE A 902 10.06 -9.67 8.17
N PRO A 903 9.57 -10.22 7.04
CA PRO A 903 8.29 -10.92 6.99
C PRO A 903 8.40 -12.36 7.51
N ILE A 904 8.70 -12.52 8.79
CA ILE A 904 9.02 -13.82 9.41
C ILE A 904 7.96 -14.90 9.15
N GLU A 905 6.67 -14.59 9.27
CA GLU A 905 5.60 -15.57 9.06
C GLU A 905 5.49 -16.02 7.60
N SER A 906 5.77 -15.13 6.64
CA SER A 906 5.79 -15.50 5.22
C SER A 906 7.01 -16.37 4.92
N TYR A 907 8.18 -15.97 5.43
CA TYR A 907 9.42 -16.71 5.23
C TYR A 907 9.35 -18.12 5.82
N VAL A 908 8.92 -18.27 7.08
CA VAL A 908 8.82 -19.59 7.74
C VAL A 908 7.89 -20.51 6.96
N ARG A 909 6.72 -20.01 6.54
CA ARG A 909 5.75 -20.79 5.75
C ARG A 909 6.33 -21.28 4.43
N GLN A 910 7.10 -20.43 3.74
CA GLN A 910 7.76 -20.81 2.50
C GLN A 910 8.88 -21.82 2.77
N ALA A 911 9.75 -21.55 3.74
CA ALA A 911 10.94 -22.35 4.03
C ALA A 911 10.63 -23.75 4.54
N THR A 912 9.50 -23.95 5.21
CA THR A 912 9.03 -25.28 5.66
C THR A 912 8.29 -26.06 4.59
N GLY A 913 7.96 -25.42 3.45
CA GLY A 913 7.34 -26.06 2.31
C GLY A 913 8.28 -27.04 1.60
N LYS A 914 7.73 -28.13 1.07
CA LYS A 914 8.48 -29.20 0.39
C LYS A 914 9.34 -28.66 -0.76
N TRP A 915 8.77 -27.76 -1.57
CA TRP A 915 9.47 -27.08 -2.66
C TRP A 915 10.73 -26.35 -2.19
N TYR A 916 10.62 -25.45 -1.21
CA TYR A 916 11.76 -24.64 -0.76
C TYR A 916 12.87 -25.50 -0.18
N ARG A 917 12.51 -26.52 0.60
CA ARG A 917 13.46 -27.48 1.20
C ARG A 917 14.24 -28.24 0.12
N TYR A 918 13.58 -28.61 -0.97
CA TYR A 918 14.24 -29.20 -2.14
C TYR A 918 15.12 -28.17 -2.86
N HIS A 919 14.54 -27.00 -3.18
CA HIS A 919 15.19 -25.96 -3.98
C HIS A 919 16.49 -25.45 -3.33
N ILE A 920 16.47 -25.14 -2.03
CA ILE A 920 17.68 -24.64 -1.34
C ILE A 920 18.81 -25.68 -1.30
N ARG A 921 18.46 -26.96 -1.38
CA ARG A 921 19.39 -28.11 -1.41
C ARG A 921 19.76 -28.55 -2.83
N PHE A 922 19.20 -27.92 -3.87
CA PHE A 922 19.43 -28.32 -5.24
C PHE A 922 20.91 -28.18 -5.61
N ASP A 923 21.48 -29.24 -6.17
CA ASP A 923 22.85 -29.31 -6.65
C ASP A 923 22.87 -29.73 -8.13
N PRO A 924 23.07 -28.78 -9.06
CA PRO A 924 23.03 -29.06 -10.49
C PRO A 924 24.26 -29.82 -11.00
N ALA A 925 25.41 -29.78 -10.31
CA ALA A 925 26.67 -30.30 -10.84
C ALA A 925 26.62 -31.81 -11.15
N GLY A 926 25.98 -32.58 -10.26
CA GLY A 926 25.77 -34.01 -10.45
C GLY A 926 24.80 -34.38 -11.58
N TYR A 927 23.96 -33.44 -12.02
CA TYR A 927 23.09 -33.64 -13.18
C TYR A 927 23.78 -33.20 -14.48
N ILE A 928 24.40 -32.02 -14.47
CA ILE A 928 25.11 -31.44 -15.64
C ILE A 928 26.22 -32.38 -16.12
N SER A 929 27.01 -32.97 -15.21
CA SER A 929 28.09 -33.91 -15.54
C SER A 929 27.65 -35.18 -16.28
N ARG A 930 26.35 -35.50 -16.26
CA ARG A 930 25.78 -36.66 -16.96
C ARG A 930 25.21 -36.33 -18.34
N LEU A 931 25.17 -35.06 -18.72
CA LEU A 931 24.60 -34.62 -19.99
C LEU A 931 25.62 -34.77 -21.12
N HIS A 932 25.26 -35.56 -22.14
CA HIS A 932 26.06 -35.81 -23.34
C HIS A 932 25.32 -35.39 -24.62
N ILE A 933 24.35 -34.49 -24.46
CA ILE A 933 23.47 -33.99 -25.52
C ILE A 933 23.82 -32.53 -25.85
N PRO A 934 23.44 -32.00 -27.02
CA PRO A 934 23.53 -30.57 -27.31
C PRO A 934 22.77 -29.73 -26.27
N ILE A 935 23.44 -28.71 -25.75
CA ILE A 935 22.91 -27.77 -24.75
C ILE A 935 23.09 -26.33 -25.25
N LEU A 936 22.01 -25.55 -25.23
CA LEU A 936 22.06 -24.09 -25.34
C LEU A 936 21.66 -23.48 -24.01
N THR A 937 22.45 -22.55 -23.50
CA THR A 937 22.04 -21.73 -22.35
C THR A 937 22.19 -20.25 -22.65
N ILE A 938 21.13 -19.49 -22.39
CA ILE A 938 21.06 -18.06 -22.65
C ILE A 938 20.72 -17.32 -21.35
N TYR A 939 21.56 -16.36 -20.98
CA TYR A 939 21.34 -15.46 -19.84
C TYR A 939 21.28 -14.01 -20.30
N GLY A 940 20.51 -13.19 -19.56
CA GLY A 940 20.62 -11.75 -19.64
C GLY A 940 21.75 -11.23 -18.75
N GLU A 941 22.61 -10.35 -19.26
CA GLU A 941 23.73 -9.78 -18.50
C GLU A 941 23.26 -9.05 -17.22
N LYS A 942 22.04 -8.49 -17.25
CA LYS A 942 21.44 -7.72 -16.16
C LYS A 942 20.36 -8.51 -15.44
N ASP A 943 20.45 -9.84 -15.46
CA ASP A 943 19.59 -10.71 -14.68
C ASP A 943 19.90 -10.56 -13.18
N VAL A 944 18.93 -10.04 -12.43
CA VAL A 944 19.03 -9.75 -10.98
C VAL A 944 18.43 -10.85 -10.11
N LEU A 945 17.81 -11.85 -10.75
CA LEU A 945 17.29 -13.03 -10.08
C LEU A 945 18.29 -14.18 -10.17
N LEU A 946 19.15 -14.16 -11.17
CA LEU A 946 20.16 -15.18 -11.40
C LEU A 946 21.45 -14.58 -11.99
N ASN A 947 22.58 -14.70 -11.28
CA ASN A 947 23.86 -14.21 -11.79
C ASN A 947 24.30 -14.99 -13.05
N ALA A 948 24.20 -14.34 -14.21
CA ALA A 948 24.52 -14.91 -15.51
C ALA A 948 25.93 -15.50 -15.60
N GLN A 949 26.93 -14.77 -15.10
CA GLN A 949 28.35 -15.10 -15.27
C GLN A 949 28.73 -16.30 -14.42
N LYS A 950 28.23 -16.33 -13.17
CA LYS A 950 28.45 -17.45 -12.27
C LYS A 950 27.76 -18.73 -12.77
N ASN A 951 26.53 -18.62 -13.26
CA ASN A 951 25.83 -19.78 -13.80
C ASN A 951 26.48 -20.28 -15.10
N ALA A 952 26.91 -19.38 -16.00
CA ALA A 952 27.71 -19.72 -17.17
C ALA A 952 29.01 -20.45 -16.81
N GLN A 953 29.73 -19.99 -15.78
CA GLN A 953 30.94 -20.64 -15.31
C GLN A 953 30.64 -22.02 -14.71
N ASN A 954 29.55 -22.17 -13.96
CA ASN A 954 29.16 -23.45 -13.37
C ASN A 954 28.77 -24.49 -14.43
N TRP A 955 28.16 -24.07 -15.54
CA TRP A 955 27.97 -24.94 -16.70
C TRP A 955 29.28 -25.51 -17.22
N GLN A 956 30.35 -24.71 -17.28
CA GLN A 956 31.66 -25.17 -17.77
C GLN A 956 32.42 -26.02 -16.75
N ASN A 957 32.28 -25.70 -15.46
CA ASN A 957 32.99 -26.38 -14.36
C ASN A 957 32.38 -27.74 -14.01
N SER A 958 31.10 -27.96 -14.30
CA SER A 958 30.36 -29.16 -13.90
C SER A 958 30.44 -30.30 -14.92
N THR A 959 31.34 -30.21 -15.90
CA THR A 959 31.52 -31.16 -17.02
C THR A 959 32.99 -31.31 -17.36
N THR A 960 33.35 -32.38 -18.08
CA THR A 960 34.72 -32.58 -18.57
C THR A 960 35.00 -31.67 -19.77
N THR A 961 36.28 -31.39 -20.04
CA THR A 961 36.70 -30.59 -21.20
C THR A 961 36.18 -31.16 -22.53
N ALA A 962 36.04 -32.48 -22.64
CA ALA A 962 35.54 -33.16 -23.84
C ALA A 962 34.02 -32.98 -24.06
N HIS A 963 33.24 -32.75 -23.00
CA HIS A 963 31.79 -32.55 -23.12
C HIS A 963 31.40 -31.07 -23.19
N ASN A 964 32.33 -30.15 -22.87
CA ASN A 964 32.13 -28.71 -23.04
C ASN A 964 31.88 -28.31 -24.50
N SER A 965 32.34 -29.10 -25.48
CA SER A 965 32.06 -28.84 -26.90
C SER A 965 30.58 -28.95 -27.28
N HIS A 966 29.74 -29.58 -26.44
CA HIS A 966 28.29 -29.68 -26.64
C HIS A 966 27.50 -28.54 -25.98
N ILE A 967 28.16 -27.63 -25.24
CA ILE A 967 27.51 -26.55 -24.50
C ILE A 967 27.76 -25.20 -25.17
N THR A 968 26.71 -24.63 -25.72
CA THR A 968 26.70 -23.25 -26.21
C THR A 968 26.17 -22.32 -25.14
N ILE A 969 27.01 -21.39 -24.67
CA ILE A 969 26.65 -20.40 -23.64
C ILE A 969 26.55 -19.01 -24.28
N LYS A 970 25.45 -18.31 -24.03
CA LYS A 970 25.21 -16.93 -24.49
C LYS A 970 24.84 -16.06 -23.31
N ILE A 971 25.58 -14.97 -23.10
CA ILE A 971 25.21 -13.90 -22.17
C ILE A 971 24.94 -12.67 -23.03
N ILE A 972 23.68 -12.23 -23.06
CA ILE A 972 23.27 -11.14 -23.95
C ILE A 972 23.26 -9.82 -23.17
N PRO A 973 23.99 -8.79 -23.64
CA PRO A 973 24.08 -7.50 -22.95
C PRO A 973 22.72 -6.84 -22.72
N ASN A 974 22.59 -6.15 -21.59
CA ASN A 974 21.41 -5.33 -21.25
C ASN A 974 20.06 -6.08 -21.17
N LEU A 975 20.05 -7.41 -21.12
CA LEU A 975 18.82 -8.17 -20.92
C LEU A 975 18.62 -8.54 -19.44
N ASN A 976 17.36 -8.51 -18.99
CA ASN A 976 16.93 -8.92 -17.64
C ASN A 976 16.64 -10.44 -17.54
N HIS A 977 15.99 -10.88 -16.45
CA HIS A 977 15.64 -12.30 -16.22
C HIS A 977 14.61 -12.89 -17.18
N LEU A 978 13.74 -12.05 -17.76
CA LEU A 978 12.82 -12.45 -18.84
C LEU A 978 13.45 -12.26 -20.23
N LEU A 979 14.76 -11.99 -20.28
CA LEU A 979 15.52 -11.74 -21.50
C LEU A 979 14.94 -10.57 -22.32
N GLN A 980 14.45 -9.54 -21.63
CA GLN A 980 13.98 -8.27 -22.21
C GLN A 980 15.03 -7.18 -22.02
N HIS A 981 15.13 -6.23 -22.94
CA HIS A 981 15.95 -5.04 -22.79
C HIS A 981 15.45 -4.20 -21.60
N CYS A 982 16.36 -3.94 -20.66
CA CYS A 982 16.03 -3.33 -19.39
C CYS A 982 16.69 -1.96 -19.21
N THR A 983 16.01 -1.05 -18.51
CA THR A 983 16.54 0.29 -18.22
C THR A 983 17.06 0.35 -16.79
N THR A 984 16.22 -0.02 -15.82
CA THR A 984 16.60 -0.15 -14.41
C THR A 984 17.00 -1.58 -14.06
N CYS A 985 16.57 -2.54 -14.87
CA CYS A 985 16.78 -3.98 -14.69
C CYS A 985 16.22 -4.54 -13.38
N SER A 986 15.36 -3.76 -12.70
CA SER A 986 14.58 -4.16 -11.54
C SER A 986 13.41 -5.06 -11.97
N THR A 987 12.96 -5.96 -11.09
CA THR A 987 11.77 -6.78 -11.35
C THR A 987 10.49 -5.94 -11.49
N THR A 988 10.49 -4.70 -10.98
CA THR A 988 9.34 -3.78 -11.04
C THR A 988 9.04 -3.26 -12.45
N GLU A 989 10.05 -3.24 -13.34
CA GLU A 989 9.84 -2.78 -14.72
C GLU A 989 9.45 -3.90 -15.69
N TYR A 990 9.52 -5.18 -15.28
CA TYR A 990 9.30 -6.31 -16.20
C TYR A 990 7.94 -6.24 -16.91
N ALA A 991 6.90 -5.85 -16.17
CA ALA A 991 5.54 -5.69 -16.72
C ALA A 991 5.33 -4.39 -17.51
N GLN A 992 6.27 -3.45 -17.42
CA GLN A 992 6.23 -2.15 -18.09
C GLN A 992 7.03 -2.15 -19.40
N ILE A 993 7.91 -3.15 -19.60
CA ILE A 993 8.68 -3.32 -20.82
C ILE A 993 7.78 -3.96 -21.88
N PRO A 994 7.46 -3.32 -23.01
CA PRO A 994 6.54 -3.89 -24.00
C PRO A 994 7.08 -5.16 -24.68
N GLU A 995 8.40 -5.28 -24.77
CA GLU A 995 9.08 -6.44 -25.33
C GLU A 995 8.83 -7.69 -24.47
N THR A 996 8.29 -8.77 -25.02
CA THR A 996 8.08 -10.03 -24.26
C THR A 996 9.38 -10.80 -24.05
N ILE A 997 10.18 -10.90 -25.11
CA ILE A 997 11.50 -11.50 -25.15
C ILE A 997 12.27 -10.83 -26.27
N ALA A 998 13.56 -10.55 -26.09
CA ALA A 998 14.34 -9.87 -27.09
C ALA A 998 14.43 -10.69 -28.40
N PRO A 999 14.18 -10.08 -29.58
CA PRO A 999 14.23 -10.80 -30.86
C PRO A 999 15.54 -11.55 -31.11
N ILE A 1000 16.67 -11.02 -30.61
CA ILE A 1000 17.98 -11.66 -30.71
C ILE A 1000 18.01 -13.03 -29.99
N VAL A 1001 17.28 -13.20 -28.89
CA VAL A 1001 17.18 -14.47 -28.17
C VAL A 1001 16.49 -15.52 -29.05
N LEU A 1002 15.39 -15.16 -29.69
CA LEU A 1002 14.65 -16.05 -30.60
C LEU A 1002 15.50 -16.45 -31.81
N GLN A 1003 16.29 -15.50 -32.34
CA GLN A 1003 17.24 -15.75 -33.43
C GLN A 1003 18.34 -16.72 -33.01
N GLU A 1004 18.91 -16.57 -31.82
CA GLU A 1004 19.94 -17.47 -31.28
C GLU A 1004 19.40 -18.89 -31.09
N ILE A 1005 18.20 -19.03 -30.51
CA ILE A 1005 17.54 -20.34 -30.35
C ILE A 1005 17.31 -21.00 -31.70
N THR A 1006 16.72 -20.27 -32.65
CA THR A 1006 16.40 -20.79 -33.98
C THR A 1006 17.66 -21.19 -34.76
N SER A 1007 18.69 -20.35 -34.71
CA SER A 1007 19.96 -20.60 -35.41
C SER A 1007 20.68 -21.82 -34.82
N TRP A 1008 20.66 -21.96 -33.50
CA TRP A 1008 21.24 -23.11 -32.82
C TRP A 1008 20.50 -24.41 -33.15
N LEU A 1009 19.17 -24.41 -33.15
CA LEU A 1009 18.36 -25.58 -33.50
C LEU A 1009 18.56 -26.06 -34.95
N LYS A 1010 18.89 -25.15 -35.87
CA LYS A 1010 19.25 -25.50 -37.27
C LYS A 1010 20.65 -26.11 -37.37
N ASN A 1011 21.60 -25.63 -36.57
CA ASN A 1011 22.99 -26.06 -36.63
C ASN A 1011 23.30 -27.31 -35.81
N ALA A 1012 22.47 -27.64 -34.82
CA ALA A 1012 22.62 -28.82 -33.96
C ALA A 1012 22.46 -30.19 -34.69
N GLU A 1013 22.32 -30.19 -36.02
CA GLU A 1013 22.33 -31.39 -36.87
C GLU A 1013 23.71 -31.78 -37.41
N ARG A 1014 24.76 -31.01 -37.08
CA ARG A 1014 26.17 -31.35 -37.34
C ARG A 1014 26.88 -31.65 -36.04
#